data_AF-A0A7Z8QIY5-F1
#
_entry.id   AF-A0A7Z8QIY5-F1
#
_cell.length_a   1.000
_cell.length_b   1.000
_cell.length_c   1.000
_cell.angle_alpha   90.00
_cell.angle_beta   90.00
_cell.angle_gamma   90.00
#
_symmetry.space_group_name_H-M   'P 1'
#
loop_
_entity.id
_entity.type
_entity.pdbx_description
1 polymer ?
#
loop_
_entity_poly.entity_id
_entity_poly.type
_entity_poly.pdbx_seq_one_letter_code
_entity_poly.pdbx_strand_id
1 'polypeptide(L)'
;MTADSKNKPVPTLEKIYQQCHKKTRIVYNDEGFFTPSLRSINYLSIGRSRIISSPITISLEFLYIQYKKIRDAWQIFLRLISPKPMNAPIEPGELDSKLVGRITFAGHNDEHTPIHNMHIVFWTRTWLLQWRKLAEGLSDKNGEFELAFSLRNTRKFGIYGRYFQIYQTRYSYVDGAQRKYQYKLFKSIKIPASDLVGMQYNLKTIPLFYWEYRCDTSVPRVVIKDHDKDAPQYYSQGRNDAIKEQFIPIELTKLNHLEQIAENPASLSIQKIQSDYPSNLTVCMESKQSGITRSDEWFGLRMMNGMYAATFVQDKVNKDFYWSHFYGACDYSINHQYALPNIKIKFRLDEQGIMMPREIHLIGPLTAHEKNPWREQVFTVNDGDKWLQAKRVARVTAALSTELDDHYAGTHLTTEQFAIAAYRNLRLNPIAALLFPHLKEVVLINHSGDRILVGPANPDKQSSPSRSGGFILWLQDYLNRSLDDLLYETGGYIPQASALTSAGINERVRDLLGVQNWHDWKPMPALSDRHYFPKAQQAYWDILGEYVNRYIDDNIKEIREHWHEIYCFSNDLVKHSVPLYLSDVDLKQLDKNAQTLAKERLEWYQQHYHINLSSPRETINGELKVLSPITLSARFSSAGIQNLKESCRYIIMMATFMHSFVNEHQYDDIGEVLYNCLGLRFGESKDGIMAAESDTRIAPDLTRSTQMMWFSNLLSRTEYGFIVRNEENDINPELIRMLIASKEKIELNGNGMLIENIESRTNI
;
A
#
# COMPACT_ATOMS: atom_id res chain seq x y z
N MET A 1 -0.35 -9.76 -59.59
CA MET A 1 0.48 -10.83 -59.04
C MET A 1 1.91 -10.33 -58.96
N THR A 2 2.34 -9.88 -57.79
CA THR A 2 3.76 -9.75 -57.44
C THR A 2 3.99 -10.67 -56.25
N ALA A 3 4.68 -11.76 -56.52
CA ALA A 3 5.04 -12.79 -55.58
C ALA A 3 6.27 -12.32 -54.81
N ASP A 4 6.08 -11.65 -53.67
CA ASP A 4 7.21 -11.37 -52.76
C ASP A 4 6.81 -11.18 -51.28
N SER A 5 5.67 -11.73 -50.84
CA SER A 5 5.22 -11.62 -49.43
C SER A 5 5.19 -12.93 -48.65
N LYS A 6 5.63 -14.05 -49.21
CA LYS A 6 5.58 -15.36 -48.56
C LYS A 6 6.95 -15.77 -48.01
N ASN A 7 7.18 -15.41 -46.73
CA ASN A 7 8.02 -16.08 -45.72
C ASN A 7 8.68 -15.05 -44.77
N LYS A 8 7.90 -14.13 -44.20
CA LYS A 8 8.31 -13.56 -42.92
C LYS A 8 7.97 -14.60 -41.84
N PRO A 9 8.94 -15.14 -41.08
CA PRO A 9 8.65 -16.07 -40.00
C PRO A 9 7.71 -15.39 -39.01
N VAL A 10 6.63 -16.09 -38.63
CA VAL A 10 5.73 -15.63 -37.58
C VAL A 10 6.57 -15.41 -36.32
N PRO A 11 6.60 -14.21 -35.74
CA PRO A 11 7.40 -13.95 -34.56
C PRO A 11 6.92 -14.83 -33.40
N THR A 12 7.87 -15.39 -32.64
CA THR A 12 7.59 -16.22 -31.47
C THR A 12 6.84 -15.43 -30.39
N LEU A 13 6.12 -16.11 -29.50
CA LEU A 13 5.43 -15.50 -28.34
C LEU A 13 6.35 -14.56 -27.57
N GLU A 14 7.55 -15.03 -27.25
CA GLU A 14 8.60 -14.25 -26.55
C GLU A 14 8.94 -12.94 -27.28
N LYS A 15 9.10 -12.99 -28.61
CA LYS A 15 9.47 -11.82 -29.41
C LYS A 15 8.31 -10.81 -29.46
N ILE A 16 7.07 -11.29 -29.54
CA ILE A 16 5.88 -10.44 -29.48
C ILE A 16 5.76 -9.81 -28.08
N TYR A 17 5.93 -10.61 -27.03
CA TYR A 17 5.92 -10.16 -25.65
C TYR A 17 6.95 -9.05 -25.44
N GLN A 18 8.24 -9.27 -25.75
CA GLN A 18 9.28 -8.25 -25.55
C GLN A 18 8.99 -6.94 -26.29
N GLN A 19 8.45 -7.02 -27.51
CA GLN A 19 8.06 -5.84 -28.28
C GLN A 19 6.89 -5.09 -27.64
N CYS A 20 5.85 -5.83 -27.22
CA CYS A 20 4.66 -5.25 -26.63
C CYS A 20 4.93 -4.74 -25.22
N HIS A 21 5.59 -5.52 -24.38
CA HIS A 21 6.06 -5.13 -23.05
C HIS A 21 6.85 -3.83 -23.16
N LYS A 22 7.86 -3.72 -24.04
CA LYS A 22 8.59 -2.45 -24.24
C LYS A 22 7.71 -1.28 -24.70
N LYS A 23 6.65 -1.52 -25.47
CA LYS A 23 5.75 -0.49 -26.00
C LYS A 23 4.72 -0.02 -24.97
N THR A 24 4.18 -0.95 -24.19
CA THR A 24 3.15 -0.70 -23.17
C THR A 24 3.76 -0.40 -21.81
N ARG A 25 5.07 -0.62 -21.69
CA ARG A 25 5.91 -0.24 -20.56
C ARG A 25 5.70 1.22 -20.22
N ILE A 26 5.68 1.44 -18.93
CA ILE A 26 5.67 2.75 -18.33
C ILE A 26 7.10 3.28 -18.44
N VAL A 27 7.29 4.26 -19.32
CA VAL A 27 8.56 4.97 -19.46
C VAL A 27 8.39 6.31 -18.77
N TYR A 28 9.04 6.42 -17.62
CA TYR A 28 9.06 7.60 -16.80
C TYR A 28 10.03 8.61 -17.44
N ASN A 29 9.52 9.71 -18.02
CA ASN A 29 10.34 10.76 -18.63
C ASN A 29 10.56 11.89 -17.61
N ASP A 30 11.81 12.36 -17.47
CA ASP A 30 12.19 13.43 -16.53
C ASP A 30 11.63 14.83 -16.87
N GLU A 31 10.81 14.99 -17.90
CA GLU A 31 10.38 16.31 -18.39
C GLU A 31 8.87 16.40 -18.71
N GLY A 32 8.14 17.11 -17.85
CA GLY A 32 6.80 17.63 -18.09
C GLY A 32 6.72 19.11 -17.68
N PHE A 33 6.91 20.03 -18.64
CA PHE A 33 7.02 21.48 -18.37
C PHE A 33 5.68 22.23 -18.24
N PHE A 34 4.53 21.55 -18.23
CA PHE A 34 3.23 22.23 -18.04
C PHE A 34 2.17 21.30 -17.45
N THR A 35 1.73 21.60 -16.21
CA THR A 35 0.50 21.02 -15.64
C THR A 35 -0.25 21.99 -14.72
N PRO A 36 -1.59 21.95 -14.73
CA PRO A 36 -2.45 22.69 -13.81
C PRO A 36 -2.45 22.05 -12.40
N SER A 37 -2.63 22.87 -11.36
CA SER A 37 -2.49 22.44 -9.96
C SER A 37 -3.78 21.84 -9.37
N LEU A 38 -3.76 20.54 -9.06
CA LEU A 38 -4.66 19.93 -8.07
C LEU A 38 -4.02 19.92 -6.66
N ARG A 39 -4.79 19.65 -5.61
CA ARG A 39 -4.34 19.82 -4.20
C ARG A 39 -4.03 18.50 -3.47
N SER A 40 -4.73 17.41 -3.80
CA SER A 40 -4.58 16.06 -3.22
C SER A 40 -5.48 15.05 -3.97
N ILE A 41 -5.16 13.75 -3.98
CA ILE A 41 -6.07 12.67 -4.46
C ILE A 41 -7.40 12.69 -3.67
N ASN A 42 -7.35 13.08 -2.39
CA ASN A 42 -8.52 13.10 -1.51
C ASN A 42 -9.46 14.30 -1.75
N TYR A 43 -9.10 15.23 -2.66
CA TYR A 43 -9.89 16.40 -3.03
C TYR A 43 -9.92 16.52 -4.56
N LEU A 44 -10.73 15.68 -5.18
CA LEU A 44 -10.92 15.62 -6.63
C LEU A 44 -12.14 16.44 -7.04
N SER A 45 -11.96 17.76 -7.11
CA SER A 45 -12.96 18.66 -7.70
C SER A 45 -12.57 19.00 -9.14
N ILE A 46 -13.19 18.35 -10.13
CA ILE A 46 -13.17 18.75 -11.55
C ILE A 46 -14.61 19.03 -11.99
N GLY A 47 -15.08 20.25 -11.70
CA GLY A 47 -16.46 20.73 -11.88
C GLY A 47 -17.18 20.18 -13.12
N ARG A 48 -18.26 19.40 -12.97
CA ARG A 48 -19.24 19.25 -14.06
C ARG A 48 -19.97 20.57 -14.18
N SER A 49 -19.58 21.38 -15.15
CA SER A 49 -20.48 22.41 -15.62
C SER A 49 -20.05 23.06 -16.91
N ARG A 50 -21.05 23.42 -17.72
CA ARG A 50 -21.00 24.58 -18.64
C ARG A 50 -20.57 25.90 -17.94
N ILE A 51 -20.26 25.89 -16.64
CA ILE A 51 -19.66 26.95 -15.82
C ILE A 51 -18.11 26.95 -15.89
N ILE A 52 -17.43 25.94 -16.44
CA ILE A 52 -15.97 26.04 -16.70
C ILE A 52 -15.67 27.07 -17.82
N SER A 53 -16.68 27.53 -18.57
CA SER A 53 -16.57 28.70 -19.45
C SER A 53 -17.05 30.01 -18.80
N SER A 54 -17.45 30.02 -17.52
CA SER A 54 -17.82 31.25 -16.82
C SER A 54 -16.55 31.99 -16.37
N PRO A 55 -16.28 33.19 -16.90
CA PRO A 55 -15.10 33.97 -16.52
C PRO A 55 -15.02 34.23 -15.01
N ILE A 56 -16.17 34.23 -14.31
CA ILE A 56 -16.29 34.53 -12.88
C ILE A 56 -15.70 33.37 -12.04
N THR A 57 -16.01 32.13 -12.38
CA THR A 57 -15.54 30.96 -11.63
C THR A 57 -14.04 30.76 -11.82
N ILE A 58 -13.55 30.90 -13.07
CA ILE A 58 -12.12 30.92 -13.38
C ILE A 58 -11.42 32.05 -12.59
N SER A 59 -12.02 33.23 -12.52
CA SER A 59 -11.45 34.37 -11.79
C SER A 59 -11.41 34.12 -10.28
N LEU A 60 -12.45 33.54 -9.68
CA LEU A 60 -12.49 33.23 -8.24
C LEU A 60 -11.49 32.13 -7.87
N GLU A 61 -11.38 31.08 -8.69
CA GLU A 61 -10.39 30.02 -8.48
C GLU A 61 -8.97 30.55 -8.66
N PHE A 62 -8.73 31.37 -9.69
CA PHE A 62 -7.48 32.08 -9.87
C PHE A 62 -7.16 32.96 -8.65
N LEU A 63 -8.09 33.78 -8.17
CA LEU A 63 -7.91 34.63 -6.98
C LEU A 63 -7.63 33.81 -5.72
N TYR A 64 -8.29 32.66 -5.55
CA TYR A 64 -8.03 31.76 -4.43
C TYR A 64 -6.64 31.10 -4.52
N ILE A 65 -6.21 30.70 -5.71
CA ILE A 65 -4.85 30.20 -5.97
C ILE A 65 -3.82 31.30 -5.69
N GLN A 66 -4.06 32.53 -6.16
CA GLN A 66 -3.19 33.68 -5.88
C GLN A 66 -3.15 34.00 -4.38
N TYR A 67 -4.29 33.98 -3.69
CA TYR A 67 -4.34 34.15 -2.23
C TYR A 67 -3.51 33.10 -1.51
N LYS A 68 -3.59 31.81 -1.90
CA LYS A 68 -2.74 30.77 -1.31
C LYS A 68 -1.27 31.01 -1.61
N LYS A 69 -0.92 31.32 -2.86
CA LYS A 69 0.47 31.64 -3.23
C LYS A 69 1.01 32.80 -2.39
N ILE A 70 0.22 33.86 -2.21
CA ILE A 70 0.57 35.01 -1.36
C ILE A 70 0.68 34.59 0.11
N ARG A 71 -0.26 33.80 0.62
CA ARG A 71 -0.26 33.29 2.00
C ARG A 71 0.96 32.40 2.26
N ASP A 72 1.29 31.51 1.33
CA ASP A 72 2.40 30.57 1.44
C ASP A 72 3.74 31.32 1.28
N ALA A 73 3.82 32.27 0.34
CA ALA A 73 4.95 33.20 0.23
C ALA A 73 5.10 34.05 1.51
N TRP A 74 4.00 34.50 2.11
CA TRP A 74 4.01 35.19 3.39
C TRP A 74 4.49 34.29 4.53
N GLN A 75 4.09 33.02 4.57
CA GLN A 75 4.61 32.07 5.56
C GLN A 75 6.10 31.78 5.36
N ILE A 76 6.57 31.65 4.11
CA ILE A 76 7.99 31.50 3.78
C ILE A 76 8.75 32.75 4.21
N PHE A 77 8.24 33.94 3.88
CA PHE A 77 8.80 35.22 4.32
C PHE A 77 8.87 35.30 5.85
N LEU A 78 7.80 34.94 6.57
CA LEU A 78 7.78 34.88 8.03
C LEU A 78 8.83 33.90 8.59
N ARG A 79 9.05 32.74 7.94
CA ARG A 79 10.11 31.78 8.33
C ARG A 79 11.51 32.32 8.06
N LEU A 80 11.69 33.10 6.98
CA LEU A 80 12.96 33.74 6.65
C LEU A 80 13.32 34.86 7.63
N ILE A 81 12.35 35.69 8.03
CA ILE A 81 12.60 36.81 8.96
C ILE A 81 12.62 36.38 10.45
N SER A 82 12.02 35.24 10.78
CA SER A 82 12.06 34.64 12.12
C SER A 82 12.42 33.15 12.04
N PRO A 83 13.68 32.85 11.68
CA PRO A 83 14.14 31.47 11.63
C PRO A 83 14.08 30.87 13.03
N LYS A 84 13.69 29.60 13.10
CA LYS A 84 13.72 28.80 14.31
C LYS A 84 14.71 27.64 14.14
N PRO A 85 16.03 27.93 14.15
CA PRO A 85 17.03 26.91 13.89
C PRO A 85 17.05 25.90 15.03
N MET A 86 16.90 24.61 14.71
CA MET A 86 16.95 23.57 15.75
C MET A 86 18.34 23.45 16.37
N ASN A 87 19.39 23.88 15.68
CA ASN A 87 20.77 23.97 16.19
C ASN A 87 21.06 25.30 16.93
N ALA A 88 20.04 26.12 17.26
CA ALA A 88 20.27 27.30 18.08
C ALA A 88 20.91 26.91 19.42
N PRO A 89 21.92 27.68 19.91
CA PRO A 89 22.47 27.45 21.24
C PRO A 89 21.39 27.73 22.29
N ILE A 90 21.50 27.03 23.43
CA ILE A 90 20.68 27.33 24.61
C ILE A 90 21.11 28.70 25.15
N GLU A 91 20.13 29.56 25.46
CA GLU A 91 20.40 30.89 26.00
C GLU A 91 21.21 30.79 27.31
N PRO A 92 22.35 31.50 27.41
CA PRO A 92 23.19 31.45 28.59
C PRO A 92 22.47 32.07 29.80
N GLY A 93 22.66 31.48 30.96
CA GLY A 93 22.09 31.95 32.22
C GLY A 93 22.25 30.93 33.33
N GLU A 94 22.00 31.37 34.56
CA GLU A 94 21.93 30.48 35.72
C GLU A 94 20.71 29.55 35.58
N LEU A 95 20.95 28.23 35.64
CA LEU A 95 19.92 27.20 35.55
C LEU A 95 19.24 27.02 36.92
N ASP A 96 18.38 27.98 37.26
CA ASP A 96 17.72 28.13 38.56
C ASP A 96 16.31 27.52 38.62
N SER A 97 15.82 26.95 37.50
CA SER A 97 14.52 26.27 37.45
C SER A 97 14.52 25.09 36.48
N LYS A 98 13.52 24.22 36.63
CA LYS A 98 13.37 22.99 35.83
C LYS A 98 11.95 22.83 35.34
N LEU A 99 11.81 22.40 34.08
CA LEU A 99 10.54 21.99 33.50
C LEU A 99 10.51 20.46 33.48
N VAL A 100 9.57 19.86 34.21
CA VAL A 100 9.44 18.41 34.32
C VAL A 100 8.08 17.93 33.83
N GLY A 101 7.98 16.66 33.49
CA GLY A 101 6.72 16.02 33.13
C GLY A 101 6.94 14.60 32.61
N ARG A 102 5.87 14.01 32.10
CA ARG A 102 5.88 12.67 31.50
C ARG A 102 5.09 12.66 30.21
N ILE A 103 5.54 11.94 29.19
CA ILE A 103 4.88 11.80 27.90
C ILE A 103 4.43 10.34 27.73
N THR A 104 3.14 10.14 27.42
CA THR A 104 2.55 8.81 27.23
C THR A 104 1.70 8.77 25.96
N PHE A 105 1.43 7.56 25.46
CA PHE A 105 0.40 7.34 24.45
C PHE A 105 -0.99 7.65 25.03
N ALA A 106 -1.87 8.19 24.18
CA ALA A 106 -3.24 8.58 24.54
C ALA A 106 -4.32 7.54 24.12
N GLY A 107 -3.97 6.57 23.28
CA GLY A 107 -4.94 5.61 22.73
C GLY A 107 -5.51 4.70 23.81
N HIS A 108 -6.76 4.26 23.64
CA HIS A 108 -7.52 3.53 24.67
C HIS A 108 -6.80 2.28 25.22
N ASN A 109 -6.14 1.51 24.34
CA ASN A 109 -5.46 0.26 24.70
C ASN A 109 -3.98 0.44 25.10
N ASP A 110 -3.46 1.67 25.00
CA ASP A 110 -2.07 2.03 25.26
C ASP A 110 -1.94 3.15 26.30
N GLU A 111 -3.05 3.52 26.94
CA GLU A 111 -3.09 4.62 27.89
C GLU A 111 -2.03 4.39 28.98
N HIS A 112 -1.22 5.43 29.24
CA HIS A 112 -0.07 5.41 30.16
C HIS A 112 1.19 4.68 29.69
N THR A 113 1.21 4.06 28.51
CA THR A 113 2.44 3.51 27.93
C THR A 113 3.42 4.68 27.67
N PRO A 114 4.66 4.63 28.21
CA PRO A 114 5.61 5.72 28.11
C PRO A 114 6.10 5.93 26.68
N ILE A 115 6.30 7.19 26.29
CA ILE A 115 6.93 7.54 25.01
C ILE A 115 8.38 7.92 25.29
N HIS A 116 9.30 7.00 25.03
CA HIS A 116 10.74 7.16 25.26
C HIS A 116 11.46 7.94 24.16
N ASN A 117 12.58 8.56 24.50
CA ASN A 117 13.51 9.25 23.59
C ASN A 117 12.86 10.30 22.69
N MET A 118 11.74 10.88 23.12
CA MET A 118 11.04 11.91 22.36
C MET A 118 11.77 13.24 22.49
N HIS A 119 12.08 13.88 21.36
CA HIS A 119 12.79 15.14 21.35
C HIS A 119 11.89 16.28 21.80
N ILE A 120 12.36 17.04 22.78
CA ILE A 120 11.60 18.10 23.44
C ILE A 120 12.45 19.35 23.59
N VAL A 121 11.84 20.50 23.37
CA VAL A 121 12.53 21.78 23.42
C VAL A 121 11.65 22.83 24.07
N PHE A 122 12.22 23.58 25.00
CA PHE A 122 11.59 24.72 25.62
C PHE A 122 12.05 26.01 24.96
N TRP A 123 11.10 26.75 24.36
CA TRP A 123 11.35 27.95 23.59
C TRP A 123 10.70 29.18 24.22
N THR A 124 11.29 30.34 23.96
CA THR A 124 10.65 31.66 24.13
C THR A 124 10.52 32.39 22.81
N ARG A 125 9.54 33.28 22.74
CA ARG A 125 9.33 34.19 21.63
C ARG A 125 9.37 35.64 22.10
N THR A 126 10.24 36.44 21.46
CA THR A 126 10.41 37.85 21.76
C THR A 126 9.42 38.70 20.96
N TRP A 127 9.12 39.92 21.42
CA TRP A 127 8.25 40.90 20.74
C TRP A 127 8.69 41.21 19.30
N LEU A 128 10.00 41.14 19.02
CA LEU A 128 10.58 41.20 17.67
C LEU A 128 10.44 39.88 16.88
N LEU A 129 9.51 39.03 17.30
CA LEU A 129 9.18 37.73 16.73
C LEU A 129 10.30 36.68 16.74
N GLN A 130 11.47 36.94 17.33
CA GLN A 130 12.59 35.99 17.36
C GLN A 130 12.34 34.81 18.30
N TRP A 131 12.84 33.63 17.92
CA TRP A 131 12.84 32.43 18.75
C TRP A 131 14.14 32.28 19.52
N ARG A 132 14.05 31.97 20.81
CA ARG A 132 15.19 31.69 21.68
C ARG A 132 15.00 30.37 22.40
N LYS A 133 16.01 29.50 22.35
CA LYS A 133 15.99 28.18 22.98
C LYS A 133 16.40 28.33 24.44
N LEU A 134 15.55 27.88 25.36
CA LEU A 134 15.81 27.93 26.79
C LEU A 134 16.37 26.62 27.34
N ALA A 135 15.90 25.49 26.79
CA ALA A 135 16.35 24.16 27.15
C ALA A 135 15.96 23.17 26.05
N GLU A 136 16.65 22.03 26.02
CA GLU A 136 16.45 20.95 25.06
C GLU A 136 16.83 19.63 25.74
N GLY A 137 16.14 18.56 25.39
CA GLY A 137 16.40 17.23 25.94
C GLY A 137 15.55 16.16 25.28
N LEU A 138 15.54 15.00 25.92
CA LEU A 138 14.80 13.81 25.50
C LEU A 138 13.96 13.31 26.68
N SER A 139 12.83 12.67 26.39
CA SER A 139 12.18 11.82 27.39
C SER A 139 12.99 10.54 27.63
N ASP A 140 12.97 10.03 28.86
CA ASP A 140 13.64 8.79 29.25
C ASP A 140 12.79 7.54 28.93
N LYS A 141 13.22 6.38 29.41
CA LYS A 141 12.51 5.09 29.21
C LYS A 141 11.11 5.04 29.83
N ASN A 142 10.86 5.86 30.84
CA ASN A 142 9.56 6.01 31.50
C ASN A 142 8.73 7.14 30.88
N GLY A 143 9.24 7.76 29.81
CA GLY A 143 8.63 8.92 29.16
C GLY A 143 8.79 10.20 29.99
N GLU A 144 9.56 10.17 31.08
CA GLU A 144 9.79 11.31 31.96
C GLU A 144 10.83 12.24 31.35
N PHE A 145 10.74 13.53 31.65
CA PHE A 145 11.73 14.50 31.21
C PHE A 145 11.99 15.55 32.27
N GLU A 146 13.21 16.09 32.21
CA GLU A 146 13.65 17.22 33.02
C GLU A 146 14.48 18.17 32.16
N LEU A 147 14.00 19.40 31.98
CA LEU A 147 14.66 20.44 31.22
C LEU A 147 15.04 21.59 32.14
N ALA A 148 16.32 21.69 32.50
CA ALA A 148 16.84 22.82 33.28
C ALA A 148 16.90 24.09 32.42
N PHE A 149 16.41 25.21 32.93
CA PHE A 149 16.38 26.50 32.23
C PHE A 149 16.59 27.68 33.19
N SER A 150 16.94 28.85 32.65
CA SER A 150 17.03 30.08 33.42
C SER A 150 15.67 30.77 33.53
N LEU A 151 15.11 30.82 34.75
CA LEU A 151 13.85 31.46 35.05
C LEU A 151 13.88 32.95 34.71
N ARG A 152 15.00 33.62 35.00
CA ARG A 152 15.23 35.02 34.62
C ARG A 152 15.10 35.22 33.11
N ASN A 153 15.72 34.34 32.32
CA ASN A 153 15.63 34.40 30.85
C ASN A 153 14.21 34.20 30.35
N THR A 154 13.33 33.52 31.09
CA THR A 154 11.92 33.38 30.68
C THR A 154 11.07 34.60 30.98
N ARG A 155 11.53 35.49 31.87
CA ARG A 155 10.78 36.66 32.39
C ARG A 155 11.32 38.00 31.90
N LYS A 156 12.37 38.02 31.07
CA LYS A 156 12.93 39.26 30.51
C LYS A 156 11.85 40.11 29.82
N PHE A 157 11.96 41.42 30.01
CA PHE A 157 11.16 42.40 29.26
C PHE A 157 11.37 42.17 27.75
N GLY A 158 10.27 42.11 27.01
CA GLY A 158 10.28 41.77 25.58
C GLY A 158 10.00 40.30 25.25
N ILE A 159 9.80 39.40 26.22
CA ILE A 159 9.33 38.03 25.95
C ILE A 159 7.81 37.95 26.12
N TYR A 160 7.10 37.63 25.03
CA TYR A 160 5.64 37.51 25.05
C TYR A 160 5.12 36.07 25.06
N GLY A 161 5.93 35.08 24.65
CA GLY A 161 5.51 33.69 24.56
C GLY A 161 6.54 32.70 25.10
N ARG A 162 6.06 31.64 25.77
CA ARG A 162 6.87 30.48 26.19
C ARG A 162 6.18 29.21 25.70
N TYR A 163 6.94 28.31 25.09
CA TYR A 163 6.41 27.17 24.38
C TYR A 163 7.24 25.92 24.68
N PHE A 164 6.62 24.93 25.29
CA PHE A 164 7.16 23.57 25.34
C PHE A 164 6.75 22.85 24.07
N GLN A 165 7.71 22.31 23.33
CA GLN A 165 7.48 21.70 22.03
C GLN A 165 8.02 20.28 22.00
N ILE A 166 7.26 19.39 21.39
CA ILE A 166 7.54 17.97 21.23
C ILE A 166 7.72 17.71 19.74
N TYR A 167 8.78 17.01 19.36
CA TYR A 167 9.18 16.80 17.97
C TYR A 167 9.26 15.32 17.62
N GLN A 168 8.76 14.98 16.43
CA GLN A 168 9.02 13.70 15.80
C GLN A 168 10.39 13.71 15.13
N THR A 169 11.19 12.67 15.40
CA THR A 169 12.49 12.44 14.77
C THR A 169 12.32 11.84 13.38
N ARG A 170 13.09 12.37 12.43
CA ARG A 170 13.23 11.92 11.04
C ARG A 170 14.71 11.88 10.67
N TYR A 171 15.03 11.26 9.54
CA TYR A 171 16.39 11.08 9.06
C TYR A 171 16.52 11.49 7.60
N SER A 172 17.71 11.97 7.24
CA SER A 172 18.11 12.24 5.86
C SER A 172 19.61 11.98 5.70
N TYR A 173 20.04 11.65 4.49
CA TYR A 173 21.46 11.58 4.15
C TYR A 173 21.89 12.89 3.48
N VAL A 174 22.88 13.58 4.07
CA VAL A 174 23.50 14.77 3.48
C VAL A 174 24.89 14.38 2.97
N ASP A 175 25.23 14.81 1.76
CA ASP A 175 26.51 14.51 1.09
C ASP A 175 26.81 13.01 0.94
N GLY A 176 25.77 12.19 0.80
CA GLY A 176 25.87 10.78 0.38
C GLY A 176 26.44 9.79 1.41
N ALA A 177 26.71 10.20 2.66
CA ALA A 177 27.24 9.27 3.66
C ALA A 177 26.81 9.56 5.11
N GLN A 178 26.58 10.82 5.48
CA GLN A 178 26.29 11.17 6.88
C GLN A 178 24.79 11.26 7.15
N ARG A 179 24.33 10.42 8.08
CA ARG A 179 22.98 10.48 8.64
C ARG A 179 22.81 11.76 9.48
N LYS A 180 21.78 12.55 9.20
CA LYS A 180 21.40 13.71 10.03
C LYS A 180 20.00 13.55 10.60
N TYR A 181 19.84 13.93 11.87
CA TYR A 181 18.56 14.05 12.53
C TYR A 181 17.78 15.26 12.00
N GLN A 182 16.51 15.05 11.69
CA GLN A 182 15.55 16.09 11.38
C GLN A 182 14.40 16.04 12.39
N TYR A 183 13.96 17.20 12.85
CA TYR A 183 12.94 17.30 13.89
C TYR A 183 11.70 18.01 13.35
N LYS A 184 10.59 17.27 13.20
CA LYS A 184 9.30 17.82 12.78
C LYS A 184 8.46 18.12 14.02
N LEU A 185 7.99 19.35 14.17
CA LEU A 185 7.13 19.73 15.29
C LEU A 185 5.86 18.88 15.29
N PHE A 186 5.57 18.20 16.41
CA PHE A 186 4.37 17.40 16.60
C PHE A 186 3.35 18.14 17.49
N LYS A 187 3.77 18.61 18.67
CA LYS A 187 2.88 19.32 19.61
C LYS A 187 3.58 20.54 20.20
N SER A 188 2.83 21.62 20.40
CA SER A 188 3.31 22.84 21.04
C SER A 188 2.34 23.24 22.16
N ILE A 189 2.85 23.34 23.38
CA ILE A 189 2.11 23.71 24.58
C ILE A 189 2.60 25.10 25.02
N LYS A 190 1.69 26.08 25.07
CA LYS A 190 2.01 27.42 25.56
C LYS A 190 2.01 27.41 27.08
N ILE A 191 3.07 27.93 27.71
CA ILE A 191 3.20 28.02 29.16
C ILE A 191 3.04 29.48 29.60
N PRO A 192 2.06 29.80 30.47
CA PRO A 192 1.92 31.13 31.06
C PRO A 192 3.13 31.51 31.92
N ALA A 193 3.51 32.79 31.91
CA ALA A 193 4.62 33.28 32.73
C ALA A 193 4.32 33.21 34.23
N SER A 194 3.05 33.30 34.61
CA SER A 194 2.54 33.15 35.98
C SER A 194 2.84 31.76 36.56
N ASP A 195 2.87 30.74 35.71
CA ASP A 195 2.93 29.34 36.14
C ASP A 195 4.39 28.91 36.37
N LEU A 196 5.34 29.59 35.71
CA LEU A 196 6.77 29.40 35.91
C LEU A 196 7.21 30.11 37.19
N VAL A 197 6.87 29.56 38.36
CA VAL A 197 7.31 30.03 39.69
C VAL A 197 8.10 28.96 40.41
N GLY A 198 9.18 29.35 41.09
CA GLY A 198 9.99 28.44 41.91
C GLY A 198 10.98 27.59 41.11
N MET A 199 11.51 26.57 41.79
CA MET A 199 12.62 25.73 41.29
C MET A 199 12.18 24.66 40.28
N GLN A 200 10.88 24.35 40.21
CA GLN A 200 10.37 23.29 39.35
C GLN A 200 8.92 23.57 38.92
N TYR A 201 8.65 23.44 37.62
CA TYR A 201 7.31 23.48 37.06
C TYR A 201 6.99 22.13 36.40
N ASN A 202 5.87 21.52 36.81
CA ASN A 202 5.47 20.19 36.35
C ASN A 202 4.33 20.28 35.34
N LEU A 203 4.58 19.86 34.10
CA LEU A 203 3.60 19.75 33.01
C LEU A 203 2.66 18.54 33.15
N LYS A 204 2.81 17.77 34.23
CA LYS A 204 2.11 16.51 34.51
C LYS A 204 2.35 15.49 33.40
N THR A 205 1.45 14.51 33.29
CA THR A 205 1.45 13.57 32.18
C THR A 205 0.78 14.22 30.97
N ILE A 206 1.47 14.20 29.83
CA ILE A 206 1.03 14.73 28.55
C ILE A 206 0.68 13.54 27.64
N PRO A 207 -0.60 13.18 27.51
CA PRO A 207 -1.03 12.16 26.57
C PRO A 207 -0.91 12.68 25.12
N LEU A 208 -0.36 11.84 24.24
CA LEU A 208 -0.22 12.10 22.80
C LEU A 208 -0.97 11.04 21.97
N PHE A 209 -1.83 11.51 21.06
CA PHE A 209 -2.38 10.71 19.95
C PHE A 209 -1.31 10.56 18.87
N TYR A 210 -0.21 9.89 19.21
CA TYR A 210 0.97 9.73 18.36
C TYR A 210 0.95 8.34 17.73
N TRP A 211 0.71 8.27 16.42
CA TRP A 211 0.58 6.99 15.69
C TRP A 211 -0.36 6.01 16.42
N GLU A 212 -1.59 6.46 16.64
CA GLU A 212 -2.61 5.70 17.37
C GLU A 212 -3.13 4.53 16.52
N TYR A 213 -3.23 3.34 17.13
CA TYR A 213 -3.88 2.19 16.51
C TYR A 213 -5.40 2.37 16.47
N ARG A 214 -6.00 2.03 15.33
CA ARG A 214 -7.45 1.92 15.19
C ARG A 214 -7.99 0.78 16.04
N CYS A 215 -9.16 1.04 16.64
CA CYS A 215 -9.87 0.06 17.46
C CYS A 215 -11.16 -0.44 16.77
N ASP A 216 -11.50 0.12 15.61
CA ASP A 216 -12.71 -0.18 14.82
C ASP A 216 -12.46 -1.24 13.73
N THR A 217 -11.28 -1.84 13.69
CA THR A 217 -10.90 -2.86 12.70
C THR A 217 -10.12 -3.99 13.39
N SER A 218 -10.21 -5.20 12.81
CA SER A 218 -9.53 -6.40 13.30
C SER A 218 -8.06 -6.50 12.86
N VAL A 219 -7.57 -5.56 12.06
CA VAL A 219 -6.19 -5.51 11.58
C VAL A 219 -5.48 -4.24 12.07
N PRO A 220 -4.17 -4.29 12.35
CA PRO A 220 -3.42 -3.13 12.82
C PRO A 220 -3.37 -2.01 11.77
N ARG A 221 -4.03 -0.88 12.07
CA ARG A 221 -4.12 0.30 11.20
C ARG A 221 -3.95 1.57 12.01
N VAL A 222 -3.50 2.66 11.38
CA VAL A 222 -3.38 3.96 12.07
C VAL A 222 -4.68 4.76 12.03
N VAL A 223 -4.95 5.53 13.08
CA VAL A 223 -6.07 6.48 13.11
C VAL A 223 -5.73 7.71 12.26
N ILE A 224 -6.54 7.93 11.22
CA ILE A 224 -6.55 9.17 10.43
C ILE A 224 -8.01 9.59 10.28
N LYS A 225 -8.37 10.74 10.87
CA LYS A 225 -9.74 11.30 10.79
C LYS A 225 -9.87 12.25 9.60
N ASP A 226 -8.93 13.18 9.49
CA ASP A 226 -8.77 14.07 8.35
C ASP A 226 -7.34 13.92 7.81
N HIS A 227 -7.23 13.49 6.55
CA HIS A 227 -5.95 13.23 5.90
C HIS A 227 -5.03 14.47 5.85
N ASP A 228 -5.60 15.68 5.77
CA ASP A 228 -4.80 16.90 5.63
C ASP A 228 -4.47 17.54 6.98
N LYS A 229 -5.14 17.13 8.07
CA LYS A 229 -4.96 17.71 9.41
C LYS A 229 -4.35 16.77 10.42
N ASP A 230 -4.83 15.53 10.46
CA ASP A 230 -4.56 14.58 11.53
C ASP A 230 -3.58 13.49 11.13
N ALA A 231 -3.24 13.39 9.85
CA ALA A 231 -2.33 12.37 9.37
C ALA A 231 -0.93 12.52 10.01
N PRO A 232 -0.33 11.43 10.53
CA PRO A 232 1.00 11.48 11.15
C PRO A 232 2.11 11.80 10.13
N GLN A 233 1.81 11.63 8.85
CA GLN A 233 2.68 11.89 7.72
C GLN A 233 1.94 12.65 6.63
N TYR A 234 2.69 13.20 5.68
CA TYR A 234 2.16 13.83 4.48
C TYR A 234 3.03 13.41 3.32
N TYR A 235 2.40 13.24 2.16
CA TYR A 235 3.09 13.00 0.92
C TYR A 235 4.08 14.11 0.59
N SER A 236 5.20 13.74 -0.02
CA SER A 236 6.12 14.70 -0.63
C SER A 236 5.40 15.55 -1.69
N GLN A 237 5.90 16.76 -1.92
CA GLN A 237 5.35 17.62 -2.98
C GLN A 237 5.55 17.00 -4.36
N GLY A 238 6.72 16.39 -4.61
CA GLY A 238 7.02 15.73 -5.88
C GLY A 238 6.06 14.57 -6.18
N ARG A 239 5.71 13.76 -5.18
CA ARG A 239 4.70 12.70 -5.33
C ARG A 239 3.34 13.25 -5.69
N ASN A 240 2.92 14.31 -4.99
CA ASN A 240 1.65 14.96 -5.29
C ASN A 240 1.64 15.52 -6.71
N ASP A 241 2.75 16.09 -7.19
CA ASP A 241 2.80 16.64 -8.54
C ASP A 241 2.79 15.54 -9.60
N ALA A 242 3.60 14.48 -9.45
CA ALA A 242 3.62 13.32 -10.35
C ALA A 242 2.24 12.70 -10.56
N ILE A 243 1.47 12.49 -9.47
CA ILE A 243 0.11 11.98 -9.57
C ILE A 243 -0.75 12.89 -10.44
N LYS A 244 -0.69 14.21 -10.27
CA LYS A 244 -1.58 15.13 -10.98
C LYS A 244 -1.36 15.05 -12.48
N GLU A 245 -0.10 14.93 -12.92
CA GLU A 245 0.23 14.93 -14.34
C GLU A 245 -0.37 13.71 -15.05
N GLN A 246 -0.30 12.56 -14.41
CA GLN A 246 -0.80 11.31 -14.98
C GLN A 246 -2.30 11.11 -14.77
N PHE A 247 -2.82 11.60 -13.64
CA PHE A 247 -4.18 11.38 -13.21
C PHE A 247 -5.21 12.14 -14.05
N ILE A 248 -4.93 13.40 -14.38
CA ILE A 248 -5.91 14.29 -15.02
C ILE A 248 -6.45 13.71 -16.33
N PRO A 249 -5.60 13.25 -17.28
CA PRO A 249 -6.10 12.70 -18.55
C PRO A 249 -7.02 11.49 -18.36
N ILE A 250 -6.65 10.54 -17.52
CA ILE A 250 -7.43 9.30 -17.31
C ILE A 250 -8.71 9.56 -16.49
N GLU A 251 -8.70 10.54 -15.58
CA GLU A 251 -9.89 10.97 -14.86
C GLU A 251 -10.93 11.58 -15.81
N LEU A 252 -10.49 12.44 -16.72
CA LEU A 252 -11.38 13.05 -17.71
C LEU A 252 -12.02 11.99 -18.62
N THR A 253 -11.24 10.98 -19.05
CA THR A 253 -11.77 9.83 -19.80
C THR A 253 -12.86 9.10 -19.00
N LYS A 254 -12.59 8.78 -17.72
CA LYS A 254 -13.57 8.11 -16.85
C LYS A 254 -14.84 8.95 -16.69
N LEU A 255 -14.72 10.25 -16.38
CA LEU A 255 -15.86 11.14 -16.18
C LEU A 255 -16.72 11.25 -17.43
N ASN A 256 -16.11 11.33 -18.61
CA ASN A 256 -16.79 11.33 -19.90
C ASN A 256 -17.57 10.01 -20.13
N HIS A 257 -16.98 8.86 -19.82
CA HIS A 257 -17.71 7.58 -19.89
C HIS A 257 -18.90 7.54 -18.94
N LEU A 258 -18.72 7.97 -17.68
CA LEU A 258 -19.82 7.99 -16.70
C LEU A 258 -20.95 8.95 -17.10
N GLU A 259 -20.63 10.04 -17.81
CA GLU A 259 -21.62 10.93 -18.42
C GLU A 259 -22.39 10.25 -19.55
N GLN A 260 -21.69 9.64 -20.50
CA GLN A 260 -22.32 8.89 -21.59
C GLN A 260 -23.21 7.75 -21.08
N ILE A 261 -22.76 7.03 -20.04
CA ILE A 261 -23.54 5.98 -19.41
C ILE A 261 -24.81 6.54 -18.75
N ALA A 262 -24.72 7.68 -18.07
CA ALA A 262 -25.88 8.29 -17.41
C ALA A 262 -26.91 8.84 -18.41
N GLU A 263 -26.47 9.38 -19.55
CA GLU A 263 -27.35 9.91 -20.59
C GLU A 263 -27.95 8.82 -21.47
N ASN A 264 -27.12 7.89 -21.95
CA ASN A 264 -27.51 6.80 -22.82
C ASN A 264 -26.49 5.65 -22.74
N PRO A 265 -26.73 4.62 -21.89
CA PRO A 265 -25.83 3.47 -21.75
C PRO A 265 -25.52 2.76 -23.07
N ALA A 266 -26.43 2.78 -24.05
CA ALA A 266 -26.24 2.12 -25.34
C ALA A 266 -25.26 2.86 -26.27
N SER A 267 -24.87 4.10 -25.93
CA SER A 267 -23.89 4.89 -26.68
C SER A 267 -22.43 4.44 -26.47
N LEU A 268 -22.18 3.64 -25.42
CA LEU A 268 -20.85 3.22 -25.02
C LEU A 268 -20.77 1.68 -24.98
N SER A 269 -19.63 1.14 -25.41
CA SER A 269 -19.33 -0.29 -25.34
C SER A 269 -18.05 -0.54 -24.54
N ILE A 270 -17.86 -1.77 -24.06
CA ILE A 270 -16.61 -2.16 -23.38
C ILE A 270 -15.40 -1.97 -24.32
N GLN A 271 -15.55 -2.24 -25.61
CA GLN A 271 -14.48 -2.03 -26.59
C GLN A 271 -14.12 -0.56 -26.75
N LYS A 272 -15.12 0.35 -26.70
CA LYS A 272 -14.89 1.79 -26.73
C LYS A 272 -14.22 2.29 -25.45
N ILE A 273 -14.66 1.79 -24.28
CA ILE A 273 -13.98 2.05 -23.00
C ILE A 273 -12.52 1.63 -23.13
N GLN A 274 -12.25 0.40 -23.57
CA GLN A 274 -10.90 -0.14 -23.72
C GLN A 274 -10.02 0.72 -24.64
N SER A 275 -10.56 1.23 -25.74
CA SER A 275 -9.79 2.04 -26.71
C SER A 275 -9.47 3.45 -26.22
N ASP A 276 -10.21 3.95 -25.23
CA ASP A 276 -10.07 5.33 -24.72
C ASP A 276 -9.01 5.44 -23.61
N TYR A 277 -8.55 4.31 -23.08
CA TYR A 277 -7.42 4.22 -22.18
C TYR A 277 -6.14 3.80 -22.95
N PRO A 278 -4.94 4.07 -22.39
CA PRO A 278 -3.69 3.63 -22.99
C PRO A 278 -3.66 2.11 -23.24
N SER A 279 -3.11 1.65 -24.36
CA SER A 279 -3.00 0.20 -24.62
C SER A 279 -2.21 -0.49 -23.50
N ASN A 280 -2.75 -1.58 -22.96
CA ASN A 280 -2.03 -2.49 -22.07
C ASN A 280 -1.33 -3.62 -22.85
N LEU A 281 -0.56 -4.45 -22.14
CA LEU A 281 0.23 -5.54 -22.71
C LEU A 281 -0.62 -6.52 -23.53
N THR A 282 -1.73 -7.02 -22.98
CA THR A 282 -2.53 -8.04 -23.65
C THR A 282 -3.19 -7.50 -24.92
N VAL A 283 -3.74 -6.29 -24.88
CA VAL A 283 -4.30 -5.61 -26.07
C VAL A 283 -3.22 -5.42 -27.15
N CYS A 284 -2.00 -5.04 -26.77
CA CYS A 284 -0.89 -4.93 -27.72
C CYS A 284 -0.58 -6.29 -28.37
N MET A 285 -0.49 -7.35 -27.58
CA MET A 285 -0.14 -8.68 -28.08
C MET A 285 -1.22 -9.24 -29.01
N GLU A 286 -2.50 -9.07 -28.66
CA GLU A 286 -3.64 -9.42 -29.51
C GLU A 286 -3.64 -8.65 -30.83
N SER A 287 -3.17 -7.39 -30.82
CA SER A 287 -2.99 -6.58 -32.03
C SER A 287 -1.87 -7.13 -32.95
N LYS A 288 -0.96 -7.96 -32.45
CA LYS A 288 0.11 -8.59 -33.23
C LYS A 288 -0.28 -9.98 -33.71
N GLN A 289 -0.96 -10.75 -32.86
CA GLN A 289 -1.45 -12.08 -33.17
C GLN A 289 -2.72 -12.36 -32.36
N SER A 290 -3.84 -12.49 -33.05
CA SER A 290 -5.14 -12.78 -32.42
C SER A 290 -5.12 -14.14 -31.71
N GLY A 291 -5.68 -14.17 -30.50
CA GLY A 291 -5.78 -15.33 -29.61
C GLY A 291 -4.50 -15.66 -28.84
N ILE A 292 -3.41 -14.92 -29.02
CA ILE A 292 -2.10 -15.26 -28.44
C ILE A 292 -2.12 -15.24 -26.91
N THR A 293 -2.83 -14.28 -26.31
CA THR A 293 -2.97 -14.13 -24.86
C THR A 293 -4.02 -15.09 -24.27
N ARG A 294 -4.75 -15.81 -25.12
CA ARG A 294 -5.69 -16.87 -24.72
C ARG A 294 -5.08 -18.27 -24.84
N SER A 295 -3.81 -18.38 -25.27
CA SER A 295 -3.08 -19.65 -25.35
C SER A 295 -2.75 -20.25 -23.97
N ASP A 296 -2.43 -21.53 -23.93
CA ASP A 296 -2.00 -22.21 -22.69
C ASP A 296 -0.58 -21.78 -22.27
N GLU A 297 0.30 -21.55 -23.25
CA GLU A 297 1.66 -21.06 -23.01
C GLU A 297 1.64 -19.68 -22.34
N TRP A 298 0.81 -18.75 -22.84
CA TRP A 298 0.62 -17.44 -22.22
C TRP A 298 0.05 -17.55 -20.80
N PHE A 299 -0.98 -18.39 -20.61
CA PHE A 299 -1.57 -18.61 -19.30
C PHE A 299 -0.54 -19.13 -18.29
N GLY A 300 0.29 -20.10 -18.69
CA GLY A 300 1.39 -20.61 -17.89
C GLY A 300 2.43 -19.54 -17.55
N LEU A 301 2.86 -18.76 -18.54
CA LEU A 301 3.83 -17.68 -18.35
C LEU A 301 3.32 -16.58 -17.41
N ARG A 302 2.04 -16.19 -17.52
CA ARG A 302 1.46 -15.19 -16.61
C ARG A 302 1.30 -15.75 -15.20
N MET A 303 0.94 -17.02 -15.04
CA MET A 303 0.93 -17.66 -13.72
C MET A 303 2.34 -17.71 -13.10
N MET A 304 3.39 -17.88 -13.89
CA MET A 304 4.78 -17.89 -13.38
C MET A 304 5.34 -16.49 -13.10
N ASN A 305 5.09 -15.53 -14.00
CA ASN A 305 5.84 -14.27 -14.06
C ASN A 305 4.98 -13.01 -14.25
N GLY A 306 3.65 -13.16 -14.30
CA GLY A 306 2.75 -12.02 -14.27
C GLY A 306 2.44 -11.58 -12.86
N MET A 307 1.45 -10.71 -12.72
CA MET A 307 0.98 -10.17 -11.45
C MET A 307 0.74 -11.27 -10.40
N TYR A 308 0.26 -12.45 -10.81
CA TYR A 308 -0.08 -13.54 -9.91
C TYR A 308 1.10 -14.17 -9.18
N ALA A 309 2.28 -14.22 -9.82
CA ALA A 309 3.49 -14.88 -9.31
C ALA A 309 3.18 -16.19 -8.54
N ALA A 310 2.42 -17.08 -9.18
CA ALA A 310 1.74 -18.18 -8.52
C ALA A 310 2.73 -19.17 -7.89
N THR A 311 2.37 -19.69 -6.71
CA THR A 311 3.12 -20.81 -6.12
C THR A 311 2.73 -22.12 -6.79
N PHE A 312 3.72 -22.95 -7.10
CA PHE A 312 3.52 -24.27 -7.70
C PHE A 312 3.98 -25.35 -6.72
N VAL A 313 3.02 -26.05 -6.13
CA VAL A 313 3.28 -27.13 -5.18
C VAL A 313 3.31 -28.44 -5.94
N GLN A 314 4.44 -29.16 -5.86
CA GLN A 314 4.55 -30.45 -6.52
C GLN A 314 3.52 -31.45 -5.97
N ASP A 315 2.82 -32.13 -6.86
CA ASP A 315 1.80 -33.12 -6.50
C ASP A 315 2.40 -34.25 -5.63
N LYS A 316 1.63 -34.68 -4.63
CA LYS A 316 2.07 -35.67 -3.63
C LYS A 316 2.16 -37.09 -4.25
N VAL A 317 1.34 -37.39 -5.25
CA VAL A 317 1.20 -38.70 -5.91
C VAL A 317 2.03 -38.76 -7.20
N ASN A 318 1.89 -37.77 -8.09
CA ASN A 318 2.59 -37.74 -9.36
C ASN A 318 3.51 -36.53 -9.47
N LYS A 319 4.81 -36.76 -9.31
CA LYS A 319 5.85 -35.73 -9.27
C LYS A 319 6.05 -34.94 -10.56
N ASP A 320 5.44 -35.36 -11.67
CA ASP A 320 5.44 -34.61 -12.94
C ASP A 320 4.46 -33.42 -12.93
N PHE A 321 3.52 -33.39 -11.98
CA PHE A 321 2.49 -32.36 -11.89
C PHE A 321 2.69 -31.44 -10.69
N TYR A 322 2.16 -30.22 -10.83
CA TYR A 322 2.17 -29.18 -9.83
C TYR A 322 0.76 -28.60 -9.67
N TRP A 323 0.43 -28.15 -8.46
CA TRP A 323 -0.83 -27.49 -8.14
C TRP A 323 -0.61 -26.04 -7.77
N SER A 324 -1.49 -25.17 -8.26
CA SER A 324 -1.68 -23.82 -7.74
C SER A 324 -3.12 -23.63 -7.30
N HIS A 325 -3.32 -23.03 -6.12
CA HIS A 325 -4.63 -22.84 -5.52
C HIS A 325 -4.92 -21.35 -5.35
N PHE A 326 -6.11 -20.92 -5.77
CA PHE A 326 -6.64 -19.59 -5.49
C PHE A 326 -7.98 -19.73 -4.78
N TYR A 327 -8.05 -19.25 -3.55
CA TYR A 327 -9.24 -19.37 -2.72
C TYR A 327 -10.22 -18.22 -3.03
N GLY A 328 -11.43 -18.59 -3.44
CA GLY A 328 -12.50 -17.68 -3.79
C GLY A 328 -13.28 -17.21 -2.56
N ALA A 329 -14.59 -17.45 -2.55
CA ALA A 329 -15.49 -16.98 -1.48
C ALA A 329 -15.18 -17.60 -0.12
N CYS A 330 -14.80 -18.90 -0.09
CA CYS A 330 -14.65 -19.66 1.15
C CYS A 330 -15.87 -19.47 2.09
N ASP A 331 -15.61 -19.07 3.33
CA ASP A 331 -16.57 -18.71 4.38
C ASP A 331 -16.72 -17.19 4.56
N TYR A 332 -16.11 -16.38 3.68
CA TYR A 332 -16.17 -14.93 3.77
C TYR A 332 -17.51 -14.35 3.34
N SER A 333 -17.83 -13.19 3.89
CA SER A 333 -19.04 -12.43 3.57
C SER A 333 -19.04 -11.97 2.10
N ILE A 334 -19.88 -12.58 1.26
CA ILE A 334 -20.03 -12.27 -0.16
C ILE A 334 -21.39 -11.63 -0.51
N ASN A 335 -21.42 -10.88 -1.61
CA ASN A 335 -22.63 -10.59 -2.36
C ASN A 335 -22.90 -11.73 -3.36
N HIS A 336 -24.16 -11.86 -3.80
CA HIS A 336 -24.56 -12.91 -4.75
C HIS A 336 -24.67 -12.42 -6.20
N GLN A 337 -24.05 -11.29 -6.52
CA GLN A 337 -24.08 -10.72 -7.88
C GLN A 337 -22.97 -11.30 -8.76
N TYR A 338 -21.84 -11.64 -8.15
CA TYR A 338 -20.65 -12.15 -8.81
C TYR A 338 -20.36 -13.59 -8.39
N ALA A 339 -19.78 -14.36 -9.30
CA ALA A 339 -19.22 -15.66 -8.99
C ALA A 339 -17.81 -15.50 -8.41
N LEU A 340 -17.49 -16.31 -7.40
CA LEU A 340 -16.15 -16.38 -6.82
C LEU A 340 -15.83 -17.81 -6.34
N PRO A 341 -15.70 -18.77 -7.28
CA PRO A 341 -15.38 -20.16 -6.95
C PRO A 341 -13.94 -20.29 -6.43
N ASN A 342 -13.65 -21.34 -5.65
CA ASN A 342 -12.27 -21.74 -5.40
C ASN A 342 -11.68 -22.38 -6.65
N ILE A 343 -10.42 -22.10 -6.95
CA ILE A 343 -9.71 -22.61 -8.13
C ILE A 343 -8.57 -23.50 -7.69
N LYS A 344 -8.48 -24.70 -8.26
CA LYS A 344 -7.25 -25.52 -8.26
C LYS A 344 -6.82 -25.72 -9.70
N ILE A 345 -5.56 -25.42 -10.00
CA ILE A 345 -5.01 -25.56 -11.35
C ILE A 345 -3.85 -26.55 -11.30
N LYS A 346 -3.94 -27.56 -12.15
CA LYS A 346 -2.87 -28.55 -12.33
C LYS A 346 -2.01 -28.16 -13.51
N PHE A 347 -0.72 -28.10 -13.29
CA PHE A 347 0.29 -27.79 -14.28
C PHE A 347 1.24 -28.95 -14.48
N ARG A 348 1.88 -28.98 -15.65
CA ARG A 348 3.06 -29.79 -15.93
C ARG A 348 4.14 -28.88 -16.50
N LEU A 349 5.35 -28.96 -15.94
CA LEU A 349 6.50 -28.26 -16.49
C LEU A 349 6.88 -28.92 -17.82
N ASP A 350 6.94 -28.12 -18.90
CA ASP A 350 7.37 -28.60 -20.21
C ASP A 350 8.89 -28.55 -20.41
N GLU A 351 9.37 -29.03 -21.56
CA GLU A 351 10.80 -29.06 -21.91
C GLU A 351 11.41 -27.66 -22.09
N GLN A 352 10.57 -26.65 -22.35
CA GLN A 352 10.97 -25.25 -22.48
C GLN A 352 11.01 -24.54 -21.12
N GLY A 353 10.60 -25.22 -20.04
CA GLY A 353 10.57 -24.70 -18.69
C GLY A 353 9.34 -23.84 -18.39
N ILE A 354 8.23 -24.00 -19.09
CA ILE A 354 6.96 -23.29 -18.85
C ILE A 354 5.98 -24.22 -18.14
N MET A 355 5.24 -23.69 -17.17
CA MET A 355 4.16 -24.41 -16.49
C MET A 355 2.91 -24.46 -17.38
N MET A 356 2.71 -25.59 -18.06
CA MET A 356 1.58 -25.77 -18.96
C MET A 356 0.35 -26.27 -18.19
N PRO A 357 -0.79 -25.56 -18.24
CA PRO A 357 -2.02 -25.98 -17.56
C PRO A 357 -2.58 -27.27 -18.17
N ARG A 358 -3.13 -28.15 -17.34
CA ARG A 358 -3.66 -29.47 -17.72
C ARG A 358 -5.10 -29.69 -17.27
N GLU A 359 -5.38 -29.30 -16.04
CA GLU A 359 -6.70 -29.41 -15.42
C GLU A 359 -7.00 -28.10 -14.65
N ILE A 360 -8.24 -27.62 -14.71
CA ILE A 360 -8.75 -26.51 -13.90
C ILE A 360 -10.00 -27.02 -13.17
N HIS A 361 -9.93 -26.98 -11.85
CA HIS A 361 -11.02 -27.36 -10.96
C HIS A 361 -11.68 -26.08 -10.45
N LEU A 362 -12.95 -25.90 -10.77
CA LEU A 362 -13.78 -24.81 -10.27
C LEU A 362 -14.71 -25.36 -9.19
N ILE A 363 -14.58 -24.87 -7.96
CA ILE A 363 -15.33 -25.37 -6.80
C ILE A 363 -16.24 -24.25 -6.29
N GLY A 364 -17.55 -24.44 -6.40
CA GLY A 364 -18.58 -23.50 -5.98
C GLY A 364 -19.52 -23.05 -7.10
N PRO A 365 -20.34 -22.02 -6.85
CA PRO A 365 -21.38 -21.60 -7.79
C PRO A 365 -20.77 -20.98 -9.05
N LEU A 366 -21.15 -21.52 -10.21
CA LEU A 366 -20.85 -20.93 -11.53
C LEU A 366 -22.08 -20.26 -12.16
N THR A 367 -23.26 -20.45 -11.58
CA THR A 367 -24.55 -19.87 -12.01
C THR A 367 -25.30 -19.33 -10.81
N ALA A 368 -26.21 -18.37 -11.02
CA ALA A 368 -27.02 -17.79 -9.95
C ALA A 368 -28.00 -18.79 -9.29
N HIS A 369 -28.24 -19.94 -9.94
CA HIS A 369 -29.15 -20.97 -9.44
C HIS A 369 -28.43 -22.10 -8.69
N GLU A 370 -27.14 -22.31 -8.96
CA GLU A 370 -26.33 -23.25 -8.20
C GLU A 370 -26.04 -22.65 -6.82
N LYS A 371 -26.46 -23.37 -5.77
CA LYS A 371 -26.30 -22.91 -4.38
C LYS A 371 -25.30 -23.73 -3.60
N ASN A 372 -24.81 -24.84 -4.14
CA ASN A 372 -23.83 -25.68 -3.46
C ASN A 372 -22.43 -25.03 -3.57
N PRO A 373 -21.86 -24.53 -2.44
CA PRO A 373 -20.53 -23.92 -2.45
C PRO A 373 -19.40 -24.95 -2.64
N TRP A 374 -19.73 -26.24 -2.60
CA TRP A 374 -18.77 -27.35 -2.67
C TRP A 374 -18.82 -28.13 -3.99
N ARG A 375 -19.65 -27.71 -4.95
CA ARG A 375 -19.75 -28.41 -6.24
C ARG A 375 -18.47 -28.20 -7.03
N GLU A 376 -17.76 -29.28 -7.31
CA GLU A 376 -16.56 -29.29 -8.14
C GLU A 376 -16.88 -29.60 -9.60
N GLN A 377 -16.26 -28.84 -10.50
CA GLN A 377 -16.31 -29.05 -11.95
C GLN A 377 -14.89 -28.99 -12.49
N VAL A 378 -14.49 -30.02 -13.24
CA VAL A 378 -13.13 -30.17 -13.77
C VAL A 378 -13.14 -29.97 -15.27
N PHE A 379 -12.23 -29.12 -15.75
CA PHE A 379 -12.03 -28.80 -17.16
C PHE A 379 -10.60 -29.14 -17.56
N THR A 380 -10.42 -29.65 -18.76
CA THR A 380 -9.16 -30.10 -19.35
C THR A 380 -8.90 -29.38 -20.67
N VAL A 381 -7.66 -29.46 -21.17
CA VAL A 381 -7.27 -28.89 -22.47
C VAL A 381 -8.11 -29.37 -23.66
N ASN A 382 -8.83 -30.50 -23.52
CA ASN A 382 -9.64 -31.07 -24.58
C ASN A 382 -11.08 -30.52 -24.61
N ASP A 383 -11.48 -29.68 -23.65
CA ASP A 383 -12.86 -29.19 -23.53
C ASP A 383 -13.16 -27.95 -24.40
N GLY A 384 -12.30 -27.62 -25.37
CA GLY A 384 -12.52 -26.58 -26.37
C GLY A 384 -12.85 -25.22 -25.75
N ASP A 385 -14.00 -24.63 -26.10
CA ASP A 385 -14.39 -23.31 -25.58
C ASP A 385 -14.57 -23.30 -24.05
N LYS A 386 -15.01 -24.42 -23.45
CA LYS A 386 -15.17 -24.52 -21.99
C LYS A 386 -13.79 -24.45 -21.29
N TRP A 387 -12.73 -24.91 -21.94
CA TRP A 387 -11.36 -24.74 -21.44
C TRP A 387 -10.93 -23.26 -21.44
N LEU A 388 -11.22 -22.51 -22.51
CA LEU A 388 -10.92 -21.08 -22.58
C LEU A 388 -11.71 -20.29 -21.51
N GLN A 389 -12.96 -20.66 -21.28
CA GLN A 389 -13.82 -20.07 -20.25
C GLN A 389 -13.31 -20.41 -18.85
N ALA A 390 -12.91 -21.65 -18.59
CA ALA A 390 -12.31 -22.05 -17.31
C ALA A 390 -11.02 -21.28 -17.02
N LYS A 391 -10.16 -21.08 -18.02
CA LYS A 391 -8.96 -20.22 -17.90
C LYS A 391 -9.33 -18.76 -17.57
N ARG A 392 -10.42 -18.22 -18.14
CA ARG A 392 -10.88 -16.87 -17.80
C ARG A 392 -11.36 -16.78 -16.35
N VAL A 393 -12.17 -17.73 -15.89
CA VAL A 393 -12.63 -17.80 -14.49
C VAL A 393 -11.44 -17.92 -13.54
N ALA A 394 -10.44 -18.73 -13.90
CA ALA A 394 -9.19 -18.87 -13.15
C ALA A 394 -8.42 -17.54 -13.08
N ARG A 395 -8.25 -16.81 -14.19
CA ARG A 395 -7.60 -15.49 -14.19
C ARG A 395 -8.32 -14.48 -13.31
N VAL A 396 -9.65 -14.41 -13.40
CA VAL A 396 -10.45 -13.44 -12.62
C VAL A 396 -10.34 -13.72 -11.12
N THR A 397 -10.45 -14.99 -10.73
CA THR A 397 -10.34 -15.35 -9.31
C THR A 397 -8.91 -15.18 -8.80
N ALA A 398 -7.91 -15.54 -9.62
CA ALA A 398 -6.50 -15.31 -9.29
C ALA A 398 -6.21 -13.81 -9.15
N ALA A 399 -6.75 -12.96 -10.03
CA ALA A 399 -6.56 -11.52 -9.97
C ALA A 399 -7.10 -10.93 -8.67
N LEU A 400 -8.36 -11.23 -8.32
CA LEU A 400 -8.91 -10.77 -7.04
C LEU A 400 -8.15 -11.33 -5.84
N SER A 401 -7.72 -12.59 -5.90
CA SER A 401 -6.95 -13.20 -4.81
C SER A 401 -5.60 -12.52 -4.66
N THR A 402 -4.86 -12.29 -5.74
CA THR A 402 -3.57 -11.60 -5.69
C THR A 402 -3.71 -10.14 -5.24
N GLU A 403 -4.74 -9.41 -5.69
CA GLU A 403 -5.01 -8.04 -5.22
C GLU A 403 -5.24 -7.97 -3.70
N LEU A 404 -5.94 -8.95 -3.12
CA LEU A 404 -6.24 -8.94 -1.70
C LEU A 404 -5.16 -9.60 -0.85
N ASP A 405 -4.57 -10.68 -1.34
CA ASP A 405 -3.70 -11.56 -0.57
C ASP A 405 -2.24 -11.13 -0.65
N ASP A 406 -1.72 -11.00 -1.86
CA ASP A 406 -0.30 -10.75 -2.08
C ASP A 406 -0.02 -9.25 -2.20
N HIS A 407 -0.96 -8.47 -2.72
CA HIS A 407 -0.85 -7.03 -2.85
C HIS A 407 -1.31 -6.33 -1.57
N TYR A 408 -2.61 -6.27 -1.31
CA TYR A 408 -3.15 -5.47 -0.20
C TYR A 408 -2.77 -6.02 1.18
N ALA A 409 -3.01 -7.29 1.48
CA ALA A 409 -2.57 -7.87 2.76
C ALA A 409 -1.04 -8.03 2.80
N GLY A 410 -0.47 -8.67 1.77
CA GLY A 410 0.95 -9.02 1.63
C GLY A 410 1.93 -7.86 1.70
N THR A 411 1.57 -6.69 1.15
CA THR A 411 2.47 -5.54 1.10
C THR A 411 1.91 -4.34 1.85
N HIS A 412 0.69 -3.86 1.56
CA HIS A 412 0.14 -2.66 2.19
C HIS A 412 -0.07 -2.81 3.70
N LEU A 413 -0.88 -3.79 4.11
CA LEU A 413 -1.26 -3.95 5.51
C LEU A 413 -0.11 -4.51 6.34
N THR A 414 0.68 -5.43 5.77
CA THR A 414 1.90 -5.91 6.40
C THR A 414 2.91 -4.81 6.60
N THR A 415 3.15 -3.93 5.63
CA THR A 415 4.05 -2.79 5.81
C THR A 415 3.50 -1.78 6.81
N GLU A 416 2.18 -1.53 6.83
CA GLU A 416 1.56 -0.60 7.78
C GLU A 416 1.74 -1.03 9.25
N GLN A 417 1.58 -2.31 9.60
CA GLN A 417 1.82 -2.76 10.99
C GLN A 417 3.25 -2.51 11.46
N PHE A 418 4.24 -2.71 10.59
CA PHE A 418 5.63 -2.36 10.89
C PHE A 418 5.84 -0.85 10.93
N ALA A 419 5.22 -0.08 10.04
CA ALA A 419 5.30 1.38 10.04
C ALA A 419 4.81 1.96 11.36
N ILE A 420 3.64 1.54 11.83
CA ILE A 420 3.07 2.03 13.09
C ILE A 420 4.02 1.72 14.25
N ALA A 421 4.42 0.45 14.41
CA ALA A 421 5.30 0.05 15.51
C ALA A 421 6.68 0.74 15.43
N ALA A 422 7.24 0.90 14.24
CA ALA A 422 8.54 1.54 14.03
C ALA A 422 8.49 3.03 14.38
N TYR A 423 7.51 3.79 13.87
CA TYR A 423 7.40 5.22 14.18
C TYR A 423 7.03 5.50 15.64
N ARG A 424 6.34 4.57 16.30
CA ARG A 424 6.05 4.67 17.74
C ARG A 424 7.28 4.47 18.62
N ASN A 425 8.27 3.68 18.18
CA ASN A 425 9.30 3.17 19.08
C ASN A 425 10.75 3.47 18.66
N LEU A 426 11.03 3.64 17.37
CA LEU A 426 12.37 3.92 16.85
C LEU A 426 12.57 5.43 16.71
N ARG A 427 13.61 5.97 17.34
CA ARG A 427 13.92 7.40 17.34
C ARG A 427 15.39 7.66 17.23
N LEU A 428 16.22 7.17 18.16
CA LEU A 428 17.67 7.34 18.16
C LEU A 428 18.39 6.13 17.58
N ASN A 429 17.73 4.97 17.60
CA ASN A 429 18.33 3.75 17.09
C ASN A 429 18.54 3.86 15.56
N PRO A 430 19.73 3.50 15.04
CA PRO A 430 20.05 3.55 13.61
C PRO A 430 19.06 2.84 12.71
N ILE A 431 18.37 1.82 13.20
CA ILE A 431 17.33 1.10 12.47
C ILE A 431 16.22 2.03 11.98
N ALA A 432 15.95 3.13 12.68
CA ALA A 432 15.00 4.14 12.20
C ALA A 432 15.42 4.72 10.83
N ALA A 433 16.70 5.02 10.63
CA ALA A 433 17.21 5.52 9.35
C ALA A 433 17.26 4.44 8.26
N LEU A 434 17.41 3.17 8.66
CA LEU A 434 17.30 2.03 7.74
C LEU A 434 15.86 1.83 7.24
N LEU A 435 14.87 1.90 8.12
CA LEU A 435 13.49 1.50 7.81
C LEU A 435 12.56 2.65 7.39
N PHE A 436 12.71 3.86 7.95
CA PHE A 436 11.76 4.96 7.70
C PHE A 436 11.61 5.37 6.22
N PRO A 437 12.65 5.33 5.37
CA PRO A 437 12.48 5.61 3.95
C PRO A 437 11.52 4.64 3.25
N HIS A 438 11.41 3.41 3.78
CA HIS A 438 10.59 2.32 3.25
C HIS A 438 9.20 2.21 3.91
N LEU A 439 9.05 2.71 5.13
CA LEU A 439 7.80 2.65 5.91
C LEU A 439 6.95 3.92 5.84
N LYS A 440 7.45 4.99 5.22
CA LYS A 440 6.70 6.25 5.13
C LYS A 440 5.58 6.15 4.09
N GLU A 441 4.53 6.95 4.30
CA GLU A 441 3.41 7.17 3.38
C GLU A 441 2.46 5.98 3.17
N VAL A 442 2.85 4.74 3.51
CA VAL A 442 1.97 3.55 3.45
C VAL A 442 0.63 3.74 4.17
N VAL A 443 0.66 4.38 5.34
CA VAL A 443 -0.56 4.67 6.12
C VAL A 443 -1.52 5.61 5.39
N LEU A 444 -0.98 6.51 4.56
CA LEU A 444 -1.77 7.48 3.82
C LEU A 444 -2.47 6.79 2.65
N ILE A 445 -1.75 5.97 1.90
CA ILE A 445 -2.31 5.27 0.74
C ILE A 445 -3.33 4.21 1.18
N ASN A 446 -3.06 3.51 2.28
CA ASN A 446 -4.00 2.55 2.86
C ASN A 446 -5.28 3.24 3.35
N HIS A 447 -5.17 4.42 3.97
CA HIS A 447 -6.33 5.20 4.38
C HIS A 447 -7.14 5.72 3.17
N SER A 448 -6.48 6.15 2.09
CA SER A 448 -7.18 6.46 0.83
C SER A 448 -7.86 5.22 0.25
N GLY A 449 -7.19 4.06 0.26
CA GLY A 449 -7.72 2.77 -0.17
C GLY A 449 -8.96 2.32 0.60
N ASP A 450 -9.03 2.57 1.91
CA ASP A 450 -10.24 2.30 2.72
C ASP A 450 -11.47 3.03 2.18
N ARG A 451 -11.29 4.20 1.56
CA ARG A 451 -12.40 5.00 1.03
C ARG A 451 -12.77 4.62 -0.40
N ILE A 452 -11.78 4.37 -1.25
CA ILE A 452 -11.99 4.24 -2.70
C ILE A 452 -11.90 2.80 -3.23
N LEU A 453 -11.23 1.89 -2.52
CA LEU A 453 -11.00 0.51 -2.97
C LEU A 453 -11.78 -0.51 -2.15
N VAL A 454 -11.59 -0.55 -0.82
CA VAL A 454 -12.06 -1.67 0.03
C VAL A 454 -13.20 -1.32 0.98
N GLY A 455 -13.54 -0.04 1.10
CA GLY A 455 -14.62 0.45 1.97
C GLY A 455 -16.00 -0.07 1.58
N PRO A 456 -16.99 0.05 2.48
CA PRO A 456 -18.35 -0.42 2.23
C PRO A 456 -18.89 0.20 0.94
N ALA A 457 -19.46 -0.64 0.06
CA ALA A 457 -20.33 -0.16 -1.00
C ALA A 457 -21.51 0.56 -0.34
N ASN A 458 -21.91 1.73 -0.83
CA ASN A 458 -23.05 2.46 -0.28
C ASN A 458 -24.24 2.31 -1.24
N PRO A 459 -25.17 1.35 -1.00
CA PRO A 459 -26.25 1.05 -1.95
C PRO A 459 -27.36 2.11 -1.91
N ASP A 460 -27.57 2.76 -0.76
CA ASP A 460 -28.72 3.63 -0.48
C ASP A 460 -28.57 5.06 -1.02
N LYS A 461 -27.48 5.36 -1.73
CA LYS A 461 -27.25 6.64 -2.39
C LYS A 461 -27.26 6.56 -3.93
N GLN A 462 -27.88 5.53 -4.50
CA GLN A 462 -28.35 5.60 -5.88
C GLN A 462 -29.55 6.54 -5.97
N SER A 463 -29.25 7.84 -6.13
CA SER A 463 -30.13 8.93 -6.60
C SER A 463 -31.57 9.03 -6.06
N SER A 464 -31.78 10.03 -5.18
CA SER A 464 -33.08 10.72 -5.07
C SER A 464 -32.87 12.24 -5.02
N PRO A 465 -33.30 13.00 -6.05
CA PRO A 465 -33.26 14.46 -6.02
C PRO A 465 -34.48 14.98 -5.25
N SER A 466 -34.46 14.98 -3.91
CA SER A 466 -35.52 15.63 -3.13
C SER A 466 -35.27 17.14 -3.07
N ARG A 467 -36.08 17.90 -3.82
CA ARG A 467 -36.14 19.37 -3.82
C ARG A 467 -36.89 19.87 -2.57
N SER A 468 -36.19 20.39 -1.58
CA SER A 468 -36.78 21.35 -0.63
C SER A 468 -35.71 22.16 0.12
N GLY A 469 -35.31 23.29 -0.46
CA GLY A 469 -34.40 24.26 0.15
C GLY A 469 -34.14 25.40 -0.83
N GLY A 470 -34.28 26.65 -0.38
CA GLY A 470 -34.23 27.83 -1.23
C GLY A 470 -32.96 27.91 -2.11
N PHE A 471 -33.08 28.61 -3.24
CA PHE A 471 -32.11 28.62 -4.35
C PHE A 471 -30.64 28.79 -3.93
N ILE A 472 -30.33 29.60 -2.90
CA ILE A 472 -28.95 29.82 -2.43
C ILE A 472 -28.39 28.62 -1.65
N LEU A 473 -29.21 27.97 -0.83
CA LEU A 473 -28.83 26.74 -0.13
C LEU A 473 -28.75 25.57 -1.13
N TRP A 474 -29.67 25.51 -2.10
CA TRP A 474 -29.58 24.57 -3.21
C TRP A 474 -28.30 24.80 -4.05
N LEU A 475 -27.90 26.04 -4.31
CA LEU A 475 -26.69 26.35 -5.08
C LEU A 475 -25.41 26.02 -4.31
N GLN A 476 -25.35 26.32 -3.00
CA GLN A 476 -24.22 25.93 -2.14
C GLN A 476 -24.11 24.41 -1.98
N ASP A 477 -25.24 23.73 -1.82
CA ASP A 477 -25.31 22.27 -1.70
C ASP A 477 -24.96 21.61 -3.05
N TYR A 478 -25.43 22.14 -4.18
CA TYR A 478 -25.11 21.68 -5.55
C TYR A 478 -23.64 21.91 -5.93
N LEU A 479 -23.05 23.06 -5.55
CA LEU A 479 -21.66 23.39 -5.82
C LEU A 479 -20.69 22.57 -4.95
N ASN A 480 -21.08 22.21 -3.72
CA ASN A 480 -20.27 21.33 -2.86
C ASN A 480 -20.46 19.84 -3.19
N ARG A 481 -21.61 19.43 -3.73
CA ARG A 481 -21.93 18.02 -4.02
C ARG A 481 -21.38 17.50 -5.35
N SER A 482 -21.25 18.34 -6.38
CA SER A 482 -21.16 17.85 -7.76
C SER A 482 -19.89 17.10 -8.21
N LEU A 483 -18.96 16.70 -7.34
CA LEU A 483 -17.81 15.86 -7.72
C LEU A 483 -17.27 14.90 -6.67
N ASP A 484 -17.29 15.29 -5.40
CA ASP A 484 -17.04 14.33 -4.33
C ASP A 484 -18.09 13.21 -4.41
N ASP A 485 -19.29 13.50 -4.93
CA ASP A 485 -20.37 12.53 -4.94
C ASP A 485 -20.16 11.35 -5.91
N LEU A 486 -19.53 11.51 -7.08
CA LEU A 486 -19.46 10.40 -8.06
C LEU A 486 -18.34 9.37 -7.78
N LEU A 487 -17.24 9.80 -7.15
CA LEU A 487 -16.13 8.93 -6.74
C LEU A 487 -16.35 8.34 -5.34
N TYR A 488 -16.97 9.09 -4.42
CA TYR A 488 -17.06 8.72 -3.01
C TYR A 488 -18.46 8.29 -2.53
N GLU A 489 -19.56 8.53 -3.28
CA GLU A 489 -20.89 8.04 -2.85
C GLU A 489 -21.18 6.59 -3.18
N THR A 490 -20.38 5.93 -4.03
CA THR A 490 -20.64 4.51 -4.37
C THR A 490 -19.99 3.52 -3.42
N GLY A 491 -18.99 3.95 -2.62
CA GLY A 491 -18.20 3.11 -1.74
C GLY A 491 -16.96 2.51 -2.40
N GLY A 492 -16.33 1.51 -1.78
CA GLY A 492 -15.12 0.88 -2.33
C GLY A 492 -15.36 0.18 -3.68
N TYR A 493 -14.42 0.29 -4.61
CA TYR A 493 -14.51 -0.33 -5.93
C TYR A 493 -14.53 -1.87 -5.86
N ILE A 494 -13.67 -2.50 -5.06
CA ILE A 494 -13.56 -3.96 -5.00
C ILE A 494 -14.87 -4.60 -4.54
N PRO A 495 -15.55 -4.12 -3.48
CA PRO A 495 -16.87 -4.64 -3.10
C PRO A 495 -17.98 -4.48 -4.15
N GLN A 496 -17.83 -3.52 -5.06
CA GLN A 496 -18.79 -3.29 -6.14
C GLN A 496 -18.46 -4.05 -7.42
N ALA A 497 -17.20 -4.42 -7.63
CA ALA A 497 -16.72 -5.07 -8.85
C ALA A 497 -16.37 -6.56 -8.66
N SER A 498 -16.57 -7.09 -7.46
CA SER A 498 -16.30 -8.49 -7.10
C SER A 498 -17.39 -9.06 -6.19
N ALA A 499 -17.28 -10.35 -5.86
CA ALA A 499 -18.22 -10.99 -4.95
C ALA A 499 -17.99 -10.62 -3.48
N LEU A 500 -16.81 -10.17 -3.07
CA LEU A 500 -16.52 -9.92 -1.65
C LEU A 500 -17.18 -8.63 -1.18
N THR A 501 -17.84 -8.66 -0.03
CA THR A 501 -18.28 -7.43 0.63
C THR A 501 -17.11 -6.76 1.36
N SER A 502 -17.25 -5.51 1.81
CA SER A 502 -16.21 -4.87 2.64
C SER A 502 -15.94 -5.65 3.94
N ALA A 503 -16.97 -6.26 4.54
CA ALA A 503 -16.80 -7.18 5.67
C ALA A 503 -15.99 -8.42 5.28
N GLY A 504 -16.31 -9.06 4.14
CA GLY A 504 -15.59 -10.22 3.63
C GLY A 504 -14.13 -9.92 3.27
N ILE A 505 -13.84 -8.70 2.78
CA ILE A 505 -12.46 -8.24 2.58
C ILE A 505 -11.74 -8.16 3.92
N ASN A 506 -12.34 -7.56 4.95
CA ASN A 506 -11.73 -7.44 6.28
C ASN A 506 -11.47 -8.82 6.94
N GLU A 507 -12.41 -9.75 6.81
CA GLU A 507 -12.26 -11.15 7.25
C GLU A 507 -11.07 -11.80 6.53
N ARG A 508 -11.02 -11.67 5.20
CA ARG A 508 -9.95 -12.25 4.37
C ARG A 508 -8.57 -11.69 4.70
N VAL A 509 -8.42 -10.37 4.77
CA VAL A 509 -7.11 -9.77 5.07
C VAL A 509 -6.66 -10.07 6.49
N ARG A 510 -7.57 -10.24 7.45
CA ARG A 510 -7.24 -10.69 8.81
C ARG A 510 -6.63 -12.09 8.79
N ASP A 511 -7.26 -13.03 8.08
CA ASP A 511 -6.75 -14.40 7.94
C ASP A 511 -5.37 -14.43 7.29
N LEU A 512 -5.17 -13.60 6.25
CA LEU A 512 -3.93 -13.55 5.49
C LEU A 512 -2.78 -12.91 6.27
N LEU A 513 -3.05 -11.83 7.01
CA LEU A 513 -2.09 -11.33 7.99
C LEU A 513 -1.78 -12.39 9.06
N GLY A 514 -2.75 -13.25 9.40
CA GLY A 514 -2.62 -14.37 10.34
C GLY A 514 -1.72 -15.50 9.86
N VAL A 515 -1.20 -15.44 8.63
CA VAL A 515 -0.18 -16.36 8.11
C VAL A 515 1.11 -15.67 7.67
N GLN A 516 1.20 -14.35 7.78
CA GLN A 516 2.38 -13.59 7.38
C GLN A 516 3.29 -13.33 8.58
N ASN A 517 4.51 -13.84 8.52
CA ASN A 517 5.52 -13.66 9.56
C ASN A 517 6.89 -13.46 8.91
N TRP A 518 7.73 -12.62 9.52
CA TRP A 518 9.08 -12.35 9.03
C TRP A 518 10.04 -13.51 9.32
N HIS A 519 9.81 -14.24 10.41
CA HIS A 519 10.67 -15.34 10.86
C HIS A 519 10.52 -16.53 9.91
N ASP A 520 11.65 -17.11 9.49
CA ASP A 520 11.76 -18.19 8.49
C ASP A 520 11.24 -17.84 7.08
N TRP A 521 10.89 -16.58 6.80
CA TRP A 521 10.46 -16.18 5.47
C TRP A 521 11.60 -16.35 4.46
N LYS A 522 11.26 -16.82 3.26
CA LYS A 522 12.20 -17.01 2.16
C LYS A 522 11.55 -16.73 0.80
N PRO A 523 12.33 -16.32 -0.21
CA PRO A 523 11.84 -16.22 -1.57
C PRO A 523 11.33 -17.55 -2.11
N MET A 524 10.44 -17.47 -3.09
CA MET A 524 9.96 -18.61 -3.84
C MET A 524 11.12 -19.26 -4.61
N PRO A 525 11.23 -20.59 -4.64
CA PRO A 525 12.23 -21.27 -5.47
C PRO A 525 11.88 -21.18 -6.96
N ALA A 526 12.88 -20.91 -7.80
CA ALA A 526 12.74 -20.99 -9.24
C ALA A 526 12.62 -22.46 -9.69
N LEU A 527 11.72 -22.71 -10.65
CA LEU A 527 11.43 -24.07 -11.15
C LEU A 527 12.10 -24.35 -12.49
N SER A 528 12.48 -23.29 -13.20
CA SER A 528 13.13 -23.33 -14.50
C SER A 528 13.83 -22.00 -14.77
N ASP A 529 14.59 -21.93 -15.86
CA ASP A 529 15.22 -20.69 -16.30
C ASP A 529 14.24 -19.61 -16.75
N ARG A 530 13.03 -20.02 -17.14
CA ARG A 530 11.92 -19.14 -17.54
C ARG A 530 11.03 -18.72 -16.37
N HIS A 531 11.35 -19.14 -15.14
CA HIS A 531 10.69 -18.66 -13.93
C HIS A 531 11.43 -17.41 -13.41
N TYR A 532 11.20 -16.28 -14.07
CA TYR A 532 11.93 -15.03 -13.87
C TYR A 532 11.61 -14.36 -12.54
N PHE A 533 10.35 -14.35 -12.10
CA PHE A 533 9.95 -13.74 -10.82
C PHE A 533 10.78 -14.25 -9.63
N PRO A 534 10.83 -15.57 -9.32
CA PRO A 534 11.59 -16.05 -8.17
C PRO A 534 13.10 -15.83 -8.32
N LYS A 535 13.63 -15.81 -9.56
CA LYS A 535 15.05 -15.49 -9.81
C LYS A 535 15.36 -14.03 -9.45
N ALA A 536 14.52 -13.09 -9.88
CA ALA A 536 14.64 -11.68 -9.54
C ALA A 536 14.41 -11.44 -8.04
N GLN A 537 13.40 -12.10 -7.47
CA GLN A 537 13.06 -12.06 -6.05
C GLN A 537 14.24 -12.52 -5.18
N GLN A 538 14.85 -13.67 -5.52
CA GLN A 538 16.00 -14.20 -4.82
C GLN A 538 17.23 -13.29 -4.94
N ALA A 539 17.51 -12.77 -6.14
CA ALA A 539 18.62 -11.86 -6.36
C ALA A 539 18.48 -10.58 -5.51
N TYR A 540 17.28 -10.00 -5.50
CA TYR A 540 16.98 -8.82 -4.68
C TYR A 540 17.06 -9.13 -3.18
N TRP A 541 16.50 -10.26 -2.76
CA TRP A 541 16.59 -10.73 -1.38
C TRP A 541 18.04 -10.82 -0.92
N ASP A 542 18.94 -11.43 -1.71
CA ASP A 542 20.36 -11.59 -1.39
C ASP A 542 21.08 -10.25 -1.24
N ILE A 543 20.78 -9.29 -2.12
CA ILE A 543 21.28 -7.91 -2.01
C ILE A 543 20.83 -7.26 -0.70
N LEU A 544 19.55 -7.38 -0.35
CA LEU A 544 19.05 -6.86 0.92
C LEU A 544 19.72 -7.53 2.12
N GLY A 545 19.99 -8.83 2.03
CA GLY A 545 20.66 -9.58 3.09
C GLY A 545 22.07 -9.03 3.35
N GLU A 546 22.86 -8.86 2.29
CA GLU A 546 24.19 -8.28 2.39
C GLU A 546 24.14 -6.82 2.89
N TYR A 547 23.23 -6.01 2.34
CA TYR A 547 23.06 -4.61 2.70
C TYR A 547 22.68 -4.43 4.19
N VAL A 548 21.64 -5.12 4.66
CA VAL A 548 21.16 -5.05 6.03
C VAL A 548 22.22 -5.56 7.01
N ASN A 549 22.90 -6.66 6.67
CA ASN A 549 23.99 -7.18 7.49
C ASN A 549 25.10 -6.14 7.68
N ARG A 550 25.61 -5.58 6.57
CA ARG A 550 26.64 -4.53 6.59
C ARG A 550 26.18 -3.33 7.41
N TYR A 551 24.97 -2.82 7.16
CA TYR A 551 24.44 -1.66 7.88
C TYR A 551 24.37 -1.90 9.39
N ILE A 552 23.83 -3.04 9.82
CA ILE A 552 23.68 -3.36 11.25
C ILE A 552 25.04 -3.57 11.91
N ASP A 553 25.98 -4.22 11.23
CA ASP A 553 27.31 -4.46 11.76
C ASP A 553 28.10 -3.15 11.92
N ASP A 554 28.01 -2.25 10.94
CA ASP A 554 28.64 -0.92 10.98
C ASP A 554 28.06 -0.03 12.11
N ASN A 555 26.78 -0.22 12.43
CA ASN A 555 26.04 0.58 13.43
C ASN A 555 25.86 -0.15 14.78
N ILE A 556 26.52 -1.29 15.00
CA ILE A 556 26.22 -2.19 16.12
C ILE A 556 26.37 -1.55 17.50
N LYS A 557 27.32 -0.60 17.64
CA LYS A 557 27.56 0.12 18.91
C LYS A 557 26.36 0.98 19.30
N GLU A 558 25.85 1.77 18.35
CA GLU A 558 24.71 2.67 18.57
C GLU A 558 23.39 1.87 18.67
N ILE A 559 23.25 0.78 17.91
CA ILE A 559 22.12 -0.15 18.05
C ILE A 559 22.09 -0.75 19.46
N ARG A 560 23.25 -1.12 20.02
CA ARG A 560 23.36 -1.63 21.40
C ARG A 560 23.00 -0.57 22.43
N GLU A 561 23.46 0.66 22.24
CA GLU A 561 23.16 1.79 23.12
C GLU A 561 21.65 2.06 23.20
N HIS A 562 20.96 2.01 22.06
CA HIS A 562 19.52 2.26 21.94
C HIS A 562 18.71 0.97 21.78
N TRP A 563 19.17 -0.16 22.31
CA TRP A 563 18.50 -1.46 22.16
C TRP A 563 17.09 -1.49 22.78
N HIS A 564 16.83 -0.65 23.78
CA HIS A 564 15.51 -0.52 24.39
C HIS A 564 14.43 -0.13 23.36
N GLU A 565 14.77 0.66 22.34
CA GLU A 565 13.85 1.01 21.26
C GLU A 565 13.45 -0.22 20.44
N ILE A 566 14.38 -1.15 20.18
CA ILE A 566 14.12 -2.42 19.48
C ILE A 566 13.19 -3.31 20.31
N TYR A 567 13.40 -3.36 21.62
CA TYR A 567 12.51 -4.09 22.53
C TYR A 567 11.09 -3.53 22.51
N CYS A 568 10.92 -2.20 22.62
CA CYS A 568 9.61 -1.57 22.55
C CYS A 568 8.96 -1.77 21.17
N PHE A 569 9.72 -1.65 20.08
CA PHE A 569 9.28 -1.94 18.71
C PHE A 569 8.76 -3.37 18.57
N SER A 570 9.54 -4.36 19.04
CA SER A 570 9.17 -5.77 19.02
C SER A 570 7.87 -6.03 19.79
N ASN A 571 7.76 -5.50 21.01
CA ASN A 571 6.57 -5.70 21.84
C ASN A 571 5.32 -5.06 21.24
N ASP A 572 5.43 -3.83 20.76
CA ASP A 572 4.32 -3.07 20.16
C ASP A 572 3.82 -3.77 18.89
N LEU A 573 4.75 -4.28 18.07
CA LEU A 573 4.44 -5.07 16.87
C LEU A 573 3.67 -6.35 17.20
N VAL A 574 4.19 -7.19 18.12
CA VAL A 574 3.55 -8.46 18.47
C VAL A 574 2.20 -8.23 19.15
N LYS A 575 2.11 -7.27 20.08
CA LYS A 575 0.88 -6.92 20.82
C LYS A 575 -0.28 -6.60 19.89
N HIS A 576 -0.03 -5.86 18.82
CA HIS A 576 -1.07 -5.37 17.90
C HIS A 576 -1.26 -6.23 16.65
N SER A 577 -0.42 -7.25 16.44
CA SER A 577 -0.61 -8.20 15.35
C SER A 577 -1.89 -9.02 15.52
N VAL A 578 -2.40 -9.52 14.39
CA VAL A 578 -3.58 -10.40 14.36
C VAL A 578 -3.26 -11.78 14.98
N PRO A 579 -4.28 -12.55 15.40
CA PRO A 579 -4.08 -13.93 15.79
C PRO A 579 -3.48 -14.77 14.66
N LEU A 580 -2.72 -15.80 15.03
CA LEU A 580 -2.29 -16.85 14.12
C LEU A 580 -3.53 -17.49 13.49
N TYR A 581 -3.53 -17.67 12.17
CA TYR A 581 -4.67 -18.23 11.45
C TYR A 581 -5.15 -19.56 12.06
N LEU A 582 -6.47 -19.66 12.26
CA LEU A 582 -7.18 -20.76 12.94
C LEU A 582 -6.87 -20.96 14.43
N SER A 583 -6.02 -20.15 15.06
CA SER A 583 -5.71 -20.30 16.50
C SER A 583 -6.87 -19.87 17.41
N ASP A 584 -7.77 -19.04 16.90
CA ASP A 584 -8.94 -18.48 17.56
C ASP A 584 -10.26 -19.10 17.10
N VAL A 585 -10.20 -20.14 16.26
CA VAL A 585 -11.37 -20.83 15.70
C VAL A 585 -11.50 -22.25 16.28
N ASP A 586 -12.66 -22.57 16.84
CA ASP A 586 -12.98 -23.95 17.24
C ASP A 586 -13.41 -24.79 16.03
N LEU A 587 -12.44 -25.48 15.42
CA LEU A 587 -12.67 -26.33 14.25
C LEU A 587 -13.76 -27.40 14.47
N LYS A 588 -14.05 -27.81 15.72
CA LYS A 588 -15.09 -28.82 16.00
C LYS A 588 -16.51 -28.29 15.80
N GLN A 589 -16.68 -26.96 15.79
CA GLN A 589 -17.97 -26.31 15.57
C GLN A 589 -18.28 -26.08 14.09
N LEU A 590 -17.28 -26.18 13.22
CA LEU A 590 -17.46 -26.10 11.77
C LEU A 590 -18.05 -27.40 11.22
N ASP A 591 -18.76 -27.34 10.09
CA ASP A 591 -19.18 -28.54 9.37
C ASP A 591 -17.98 -29.27 8.73
N LYS A 592 -18.18 -30.51 8.28
CA LYS A 592 -17.09 -31.34 7.74
C LYS A 592 -16.40 -30.74 6.51
N ASN A 593 -17.13 -30.06 5.64
CA ASN A 593 -16.55 -29.46 4.43
C ASN A 593 -15.74 -28.21 4.81
N ALA A 594 -16.29 -27.36 5.69
CA ALA A 594 -15.58 -26.19 6.22
C ALA A 594 -14.30 -26.60 6.98
N GLN A 595 -14.34 -27.66 7.80
CA GLN A 595 -13.15 -28.21 8.47
C GLN A 595 -12.09 -28.68 7.47
N THR A 596 -12.51 -29.31 6.37
CA THR A 596 -11.61 -29.79 5.32
C THR A 596 -10.96 -28.63 4.60
N LEU A 597 -11.76 -27.63 4.19
CA LEU A 597 -11.26 -26.42 3.54
C LEU A 597 -10.27 -25.66 4.45
N ALA A 598 -10.57 -25.50 5.74
CA ALA A 598 -9.69 -24.82 6.69
C ALA A 598 -8.30 -25.50 6.78
N LYS A 599 -8.28 -26.84 6.81
CA LYS A 599 -7.03 -27.63 6.81
C LYS A 599 -6.28 -27.51 5.49
N GLU A 600 -6.97 -27.61 4.36
CA GLU A 600 -6.36 -27.42 3.03
C GLU A 600 -5.77 -26.01 2.87
N ARG A 601 -6.47 -24.97 3.33
CA ARG A 601 -5.98 -23.59 3.36
C ARG A 601 -4.73 -23.47 4.22
N LEU A 602 -4.73 -24.05 5.42
CA LEU A 602 -3.57 -24.02 6.31
C LEU A 602 -2.35 -24.70 5.66
N GLU A 603 -2.52 -25.91 5.13
CA GLU A 603 -1.43 -26.63 4.42
C GLU A 603 -0.89 -25.80 3.24
N TRP A 604 -1.78 -25.16 2.47
CA TRP A 604 -1.41 -24.28 1.37
C TRP A 604 -0.63 -23.06 1.85
N TYR A 605 -1.13 -22.34 2.86
CA TYR A 605 -0.48 -21.14 3.39
C TYR A 605 0.89 -21.45 4.02
N GLN A 606 1.08 -22.62 4.64
CA GLN A 606 2.40 -23.07 5.10
C GLN A 606 3.41 -23.19 3.97
N GLN A 607 2.97 -23.55 2.76
CA GLN A 607 3.85 -23.69 1.60
C GLN A 607 4.05 -22.36 0.88
N HIS A 608 2.99 -21.57 0.72
CA HIS A 608 2.99 -20.31 0.00
C HIS A 608 3.65 -19.16 0.81
N TYR A 609 3.30 -19.00 2.09
CA TYR A 609 3.86 -17.96 2.97
C TYR A 609 5.00 -18.45 3.87
N HIS A 610 5.37 -19.74 3.76
CA HIS A 610 6.42 -20.37 4.57
C HIS A 610 6.19 -20.28 6.09
N ILE A 611 4.93 -20.20 6.53
CA ILE A 611 4.63 -20.12 7.95
C ILE A 611 4.96 -21.42 8.68
N ASN A 612 5.88 -21.32 9.64
CA ASN A 612 6.19 -22.41 10.56
C ASN A 612 5.35 -22.31 11.83
N LEU A 613 4.36 -23.20 11.97
CA LEU A 613 3.45 -23.23 13.14
C LEU A 613 4.15 -23.65 14.44
N SER A 614 5.34 -24.25 14.35
CA SER A 614 6.12 -24.65 15.54
C SER A 614 7.02 -23.52 16.07
N SER A 615 7.19 -22.42 15.32
CA SER A 615 8.01 -21.29 15.76
C SER A 615 7.43 -20.66 17.04
N PRO A 616 8.27 -20.32 18.04
CA PRO A 616 7.81 -19.68 19.27
C PRO A 616 7.06 -18.38 18.98
N ARG A 617 5.89 -18.23 19.63
CA ARG A 617 4.99 -17.07 19.52
C ARG A 617 4.45 -16.72 20.90
N GLU A 618 4.07 -15.47 21.07
CA GLU A 618 3.49 -14.98 22.31
C GLU A 618 1.97 -15.12 22.31
N THR A 619 1.40 -15.49 23.45
CA THR A 619 -0.04 -15.38 23.69
C THR A 619 -0.32 -14.09 24.45
N ILE A 620 -1.08 -13.17 23.85
CA ILE A 620 -1.42 -11.87 24.44
C ILE A 620 -2.93 -11.77 24.49
N ASN A 621 -3.49 -11.49 25.67
CA ASN A 621 -4.94 -11.42 25.91
C ASN A 621 -5.71 -12.68 25.47
N GLY A 622 -5.09 -13.86 25.59
CA GLY A 622 -5.69 -15.14 25.20
C GLY A 622 -5.56 -15.49 23.71
N GLU A 623 -4.98 -14.60 22.89
CA GLU A 623 -4.76 -14.84 21.46
C GLU A 623 -3.30 -15.20 21.19
N LEU A 624 -3.07 -16.27 20.46
CA LEU A 624 -1.73 -16.61 19.94
C LEU A 624 -1.42 -15.68 18.77
N LYS A 625 -0.44 -14.79 18.94
CA LYS A 625 -0.12 -13.76 17.94
C LYS A 625 0.71 -14.32 16.79
N VAL A 626 0.42 -13.88 15.55
CA VAL A 626 1.07 -14.42 14.34
C VAL A 626 2.56 -14.07 14.27
N LEU A 627 2.91 -12.83 14.60
CA LEU A 627 4.26 -12.30 14.44
C LEU A 627 5.18 -12.80 15.55
N SER A 628 6.36 -13.29 15.13
CA SER A 628 7.44 -13.63 16.05
C SER A 628 8.01 -12.36 16.69
N PRO A 629 8.41 -12.39 17.98
CA PRO A 629 9.12 -11.28 18.60
C PRO A 629 10.54 -11.17 18.05
N ILE A 630 10.96 -9.96 17.67
CA ILE A 630 12.37 -9.69 17.30
C ILE A 630 13.26 -9.90 18.54
N THR A 631 12.80 -9.40 19.69
CA THR A 631 13.41 -9.65 21.00
C THR A 631 12.34 -9.62 22.09
N LEU A 632 12.49 -10.47 23.10
CA LEU A 632 11.69 -10.44 24.33
C LEU A 632 12.43 -9.75 25.49
N SER A 633 13.65 -9.24 25.23
CA SER A 633 14.51 -8.68 26.26
C SER A 633 14.93 -7.25 25.92
N ALA A 634 14.83 -6.37 26.92
CA ALA A 634 15.43 -5.04 26.90
C ALA A 634 16.96 -5.07 26.99
N ARG A 635 17.58 -6.24 27.16
CA ARG A 635 19.03 -6.45 27.08
C ARG A 635 19.41 -6.92 25.67
N PHE A 636 20.48 -6.33 25.16
CA PHE A 636 21.09 -6.69 23.89
C PHE A 636 21.51 -8.18 23.87
N SER A 637 21.25 -8.87 22.76
CA SER A 637 21.66 -10.26 22.56
C SER A 637 22.02 -10.55 21.09
N SER A 638 22.84 -11.56 20.85
CA SER A 638 23.20 -12.00 19.49
C SER A 638 21.99 -12.55 18.73
N ALA A 639 21.15 -13.34 19.39
CA ALA A 639 19.90 -13.85 18.80
C ALA A 639 18.96 -12.70 18.39
N GLY A 640 18.80 -11.70 19.26
CA GLY A 640 18.00 -10.51 18.93
C GLY A 640 18.55 -9.73 17.74
N ILE A 641 19.88 -9.68 17.55
CA ILE A 641 20.50 -9.05 16.37
C ILE A 641 20.26 -9.85 15.10
N GLN A 642 20.31 -11.18 15.16
CA GLN A 642 19.98 -12.01 14.00
C GLN A 642 18.52 -11.82 13.59
N ASN A 643 17.60 -11.85 14.55
CA ASN A 643 16.18 -11.58 14.32
C ASN A 643 15.95 -10.17 13.76
N LEU A 644 16.70 -9.18 14.25
CA LEU A 644 16.62 -7.81 13.74
C LEU A 644 17.08 -7.72 12.28
N LYS A 645 18.17 -8.42 11.91
CA LYS A 645 18.64 -8.50 10.51
C LYS A 645 17.58 -9.13 9.61
N GLU A 646 16.99 -10.24 10.02
CA GLU A 646 15.97 -10.95 9.25
C GLU A 646 14.67 -10.15 9.10
N SER A 647 14.17 -9.57 10.20
CA SER A 647 12.99 -8.72 10.18
C SER A 647 13.18 -7.46 9.34
N CYS A 648 14.33 -6.76 9.44
CA CYS A 648 14.61 -5.61 8.58
C CYS A 648 14.67 -5.98 7.10
N ARG A 649 15.29 -7.12 6.76
CA ARG A 649 15.33 -7.64 5.37
C ARG A 649 13.92 -7.91 4.84
N TYR A 650 13.08 -8.57 5.65
CA TYR A 650 11.68 -8.83 5.32
C TYR A 650 10.86 -7.55 5.12
N ILE A 651 10.95 -6.60 6.06
CA ILE A 651 10.22 -5.33 5.99
C ILE A 651 10.55 -4.58 4.71
N ILE A 652 11.84 -4.44 4.38
CA ILE A 652 12.28 -3.75 3.16
C ILE A 652 11.79 -4.52 1.93
N MET A 653 11.88 -5.85 1.91
CA MET A 653 11.39 -6.70 0.81
C MET A 653 9.91 -6.49 0.50
N MET A 654 9.05 -6.47 1.52
CA MET A 654 7.61 -6.30 1.36
C MET A 654 7.24 -4.89 0.89
N ALA A 655 7.91 -3.86 1.44
CA ALA A 655 7.64 -2.46 1.13
C ALA A 655 8.20 -1.99 -0.23
N THR A 656 9.05 -2.80 -0.87
CA THR A 656 9.75 -2.44 -2.11
C THR A 656 9.46 -3.46 -3.21
N PHE A 657 10.33 -4.45 -3.41
CA PHE A 657 10.26 -5.40 -4.53
C PHE A 657 8.91 -6.11 -4.63
N MET A 658 8.35 -6.61 -3.53
CA MET A 658 7.08 -7.34 -3.59
C MET A 658 5.93 -6.43 -4.01
N HIS A 659 5.86 -5.23 -3.45
CA HIS A 659 4.84 -4.23 -3.83
C HIS A 659 5.01 -3.83 -5.29
N SER A 660 6.20 -3.37 -5.68
CA SER A 660 6.46 -2.92 -7.06
C SER A 660 6.19 -4.01 -8.09
N PHE A 661 6.56 -5.26 -7.81
CA PHE A 661 6.32 -6.34 -8.76
C PHE A 661 4.82 -6.55 -9.03
N VAL A 662 3.99 -6.61 -7.98
CA VAL A 662 2.55 -6.82 -8.18
C VAL A 662 1.91 -5.58 -8.79
N ASN A 663 2.23 -4.40 -8.26
CA ASN A 663 1.69 -3.10 -8.69
C ASN A 663 1.97 -2.83 -10.18
N GLU A 664 3.21 -2.98 -10.64
CA GLU A 664 3.58 -2.71 -12.04
C GLU A 664 2.88 -3.64 -13.05
N HIS A 665 2.59 -4.88 -12.66
CA HIS A 665 1.94 -5.86 -13.53
C HIS A 665 0.40 -5.81 -13.47
N GLN A 666 -0.20 -4.97 -12.61
CA GLN A 666 -1.66 -4.82 -12.54
C GLN A 666 -2.25 -4.41 -13.89
N TYR A 667 -1.66 -3.42 -14.58
CA TYR A 667 -2.18 -2.99 -15.89
C TYR A 667 -1.93 -4.03 -16.98
N ASP A 668 -0.88 -4.83 -16.86
CA ASP A 668 -0.59 -5.89 -17.81
C ASP A 668 -1.65 -7.00 -17.76
N ASP A 669 -2.04 -7.44 -16.56
CA ASP A 669 -2.97 -8.56 -16.37
C ASP A 669 -4.44 -8.13 -16.17
N ILE A 670 -4.72 -6.92 -15.68
CA ILE A 670 -6.06 -6.36 -15.38
C ILE A 670 -6.33 -5.08 -16.19
N GLY A 671 -5.53 -4.78 -17.23
CA GLY A 671 -5.76 -3.66 -18.15
C GLY A 671 -6.62 -4.00 -19.37
N GLU A 672 -7.23 -5.19 -19.44
CA GLU A 672 -8.13 -5.59 -20.52
C GLU A 672 -9.41 -6.25 -19.97
N VAL A 673 -10.53 -5.52 -20.02
CA VAL A 673 -11.81 -5.90 -19.34
C VAL A 673 -12.31 -7.30 -19.71
N LEU A 674 -12.20 -7.70 -20.97
CA LEU A 674 -12.73 -8.99 -21.42
C LEU A 674 -11.76 -10.15 -21.16
N TYR A 675 -10.46 -9.86 -21.12
CA TYR A 675 -9.44 -10.85 -20.76
C TYR A 675 -9.50 -11.22 -19.28
N ASN A 676 -9.63 -10.21 -18.42
CA ASN A 676 -9.57 -10.32 -16.97
C ASN A 676 -10.30 -9.15 -16.28
N CYS A 677 -10.72 -9.39 -15.04
CA CYS A 677 -11.39 -8.42 -14.16
C CYS A 677 -11.35 -8.93 -12.72
N LEU A 678 -11.97 -8.21 -11.77
CA LEU A 678 -12.04 -8.62 -10.36
C LEU A 678 -13.28 -9.46 -10.01
N GLY A 679 -14.19 -9.67 -10.97
CA GLY A 679 -15.40 -10.45 -10.75
C GLY A 679 -16.19 -10.67 -12.04
N LEU A 680 -16.72 -11.90 -12.22
CA LEU A 680 -17.66 -12.23 -13.29
C LEU A 680 -19.07 -12.25 -12.72
N ARG A 681 -19.99 -11.54 -13.36
CA ARG A 681 -21.43 -11.62 -13.05
C ARG A 681 -21.98 -12.94 -13.55
N PHE A 682 -22.95 -13.51 -12.85
CA PHE A 682 -23.58 -14.77 -13.28
C PHE A 682 -24.28 -14.68 -14.64
N GLY A 683 -24.68 -13.48 -15.07
CA GLY A 683 -25.45 -13.28 -16.30
C GLY A 683 -26.83 -13.95 -16.24
N GLU A 684 -27.45 -14.13 -17.40
CA GLU A 684 -28.80 -14.71 -17.54
C GLU A 684 -28.79 -16.09 -18.20
N SER A 685 -27.61 -16.55 -18.63
CA SER A 685 -27.41 -17.84 -19.28
C SER A 685 -27.55 -19.00 -18.29
N LYS A 686 -28.05 -20.15 -18.77
CA LYS A 686 -28.03 -21.41 -18.01
C LYS A 686 -26.62 -21.89 -17.68
N ASP A 687 -25.65 -21.49 -18.50
CA ASP A 687 -24.23 -21.81 -18.30
C ASP A 687 -23.53 -20.83 -17.33
N GLY A 688 -24.24 -19.79 -16.87
CA GLY A 688 -23.72 -18.77 -15.96
C GLY A 688 -22.44 -18.11 -16.48
N ILE A 689 -21.39 -18.10 -15.66
CA ILE A 689 -20.09 -17.51 -16.00
C ILE A 689 -19.29 -18.33 -17.02
N MET A 690 -19.71 -19.56 -17.33
CA MET A 690 -19.09 -20.42 -18.35
C MET A 690 -19.61 -20.07 -19.75
N ALA A 691 -19.46 -18.80 -20.13
CA ALA A 691 -19.86 -18.24 -21.42
C ALA A 691 -18.70 -17.50 -22.10
N ALA A 692 -18.84 -17.23 -23.39
CA ALA A 692 -17.81 -16.57 -24.20
C ALA A 692 -17.41 -15.19 -23.63
N GLU A 693 -16.14 -14.80 -23.81
CA GLU A 693 -15.66 -13.50 -23.31
C GLU A 693 -16.36 -12.29 -23.94
N SER A 694 -16.94 -12.47 -25.12
CA SER A 694 -17.78 -11.47 -25.81
C SER A 694 -19.16 -11.29 -25.18
N ASP A 695 -19.59 -12.17 -24.26
CA ASP A 695 -20.84 -12.00 -23.52
C ASP A 695 -20.66 -10.92 -22.44
N THR A 696 -21.07 -9.70 -22.76
CA THR A 696 -20.94 -8.55 -21.87
C THR A 696 -21.85 -8.63 -20.65
N ARG A 697 -22.79 -9.59 -20.58
CA ARG A 697 -23.65 -9.80 -19.40
C ARG A 697 -22.90 -10.45 -18.24
N ILE A 698 -21.81 -11.18 -18.51
CA ILE A 698 -20.96 -11.79 -17.48
C ILE A 698 -19.73 -10.94 -17.13
N ALA A 699 -19.30 -10.04 -18.02
CA ALA A 699 -18.26 -9.04 -17.74
C ALA A 699 -18.75 -8.00 -16.72
N PRO A 700 -17.88 -7.17 -16.11
CA PRO A 700 -18.31 -6.00 -15.35
C PRO A 700 -19.25 -5.10 -16.18
N ASP A 701 -20.16 -4.37 -15.53
CA ASP A 701 -20.97 -3.37 -16.22
C ASP A 701 -20.10 -2.22 -16.77
N LEU A 702 -20.67 -1.31 -17.57
CA LEU A 702 -19.91 -0.22 -18.20
C LEU A 702 -19.25 0.71 -17.17
N THR A 703 -19.94 0.99 -16.06
CA THR A 703 -19.41 1.83 -14.96
C THR A 703 -18.21 1.15 -14.32
N ARG A 704 -18.33 -0.13 -13.97
CA ARG A 704 -17.24 -0.88 -13.33
C ARG A 704 -16.11 -1.15 -14.30
N SER A 705 -16.39 -1.31 -15.59
CA SER A 705 -15.38 -1.45 -16.65
C SER A 705 -14.51 -0.20 -16.78
N THR A 706 -15.10 1.00 -16.83
CA THR A 706 -14.30 2.24 -16.90
C THR A 706 -13.57 2.53 -15.59
N GLN A 707 -14.15 2.18 -14.44
CA GLN A 707 -13.47 2.29 -13.15
C GLN A 707 -12.29 1.33 -13.06
N MET A 708 -12.42 0.08 -13.53
CA MET A 708 -11.33 -0.88 -13.58
C MET A 708 -10.14 -0.32 -14.36
N MET A 709 -10.40 0.17 -15.58
CA MET A 709 -9.37 0.74 -16.45
C MET A 709 -8.70 1.96 -15.82
N TRP A 710 -9.46 2.76 -15.08
CA TRP A 710 -8.92 3.89 -14.35
C TRP A 710 -8.04 3.46 -13.17
N PHE A 711 -8.50 2.53 -12.33
CA PHE A 711 -7.74 2.06 -11.17
C PHE A 711 -6.46 1.34 -11.59
N SER A 712 -6.56 0.36 -12.50
CA SER A 712 -5.37 -0.39 -12.93
C SER A 712 -4.35 0.50 -13.63
N ASN A 713 -4.77 1.59 -14.30
CA ASN A 713 -3.85 2.55 -14.89
C ASN A 713 -3.24 3.50 -13.84
N LEU A 714 -4.04 4.01 -12.90
CA LEU A 714 -3.58 4.95 -11.89
C LEU A 714 -2.60 4.30 -10.91
N LEU A 715 -2.98 3.12 -10.39
CA LEU A 715 -2.21 2.40 -9.38
C LEU A 715 -0.85 1.98 -9.94
N SER A 716 -0.84 1.37 -11.13
CA SER A 716 0.39 0.82 -11.68
C SER A 716 1.36 1.87 -12.27
N ARG A 717 1.00 3.16 -12.36
CA ARG A 717 1.75 4.15 -13.16
C ARG A 717 2.32 5.32 -12.40
N THR A 718 2.05 5.48 -11.12
CA THR A 718 2.44 6.70 -10.41
C THR A 718 3.96 6.88 -10.29
N GLU A 719 4.48 8.03 -10.71
CA GLU A 719 5.93 8.26 -10.90
C GLU A 719 6.64 8.90 -9.70
N TYR A 720 6.64 8.29 -8.51
CA TYR A 720 7.44 8.88 -7.43
C TYR A 720 7.89 7.94 -6.31
N GLY A 721 9.19 7.96 -6.04
CA GLY A 721 9.78 7.38 -4.86
C GLY A 721 10.43 6.05 -5.16
N PHE A 722 11.38 6.04 -6.07
CA PHE A 722 12.14 4.86 -6.48
C PHE A 722 13.48 4.78 -5.76
N ILE A 723 13.95 3.57 -5.45
CA ILE A 723 15.21 3.37 -4.72
C ILE A 723 16.39 3.98 -5.49
N VAL A 724 16.49 3.68 -6.78
CA VAL A 724 17.63 4.12 -7.62
C VAL A 724 17.58 5.61 -7.93
N ARG A 725 16.38 6.20 -8.07
CA ARG A 725 16.21 7.64 -8.35
C ARG A 725 16.42 8.50 -7.10
N ASN A 726 16.09 7.96 -5.92
CA ASN A 726 16.32 8.59 -4.60
C ASN A 726 15.90 10.06 -4.54
N GLU A 727 14.70 10.35 -5.02
CA GLU A 727 14.17 11.71 -5.26
C GLU A 727 14.08 12.54 -3.97
N GLU A 728 14.05 11.89 -2.81
CA GLU A 728 13.99 12.53 -1.49
C GLU A 728 15.33 12.52 -0.73
N ASN A 729 16.39 11.94 -1.31
CA ASN A 729 17.73 11.83 -0.71
C ASN A 729 17.72 11.19 0.69
N ASP A 730 16.83 10.23 0.91
CA ASP A 730 16.66 9.53 2.18
C ASP A 730 16.98 8.03 2.10
N ILE A 731 17.22 7.50 0.91
CA ILE A 731 17.74 6.15 0.71
C ILE A 731 19.25 6.13 0.94
N ASN A 732 19.71 5.11 1.67
CA ASN A 732 21.14 4.89 1.86
C ASN A 732 21.82 4.61 0.50
N PRO A 733 22.83 5.40 0.10
CA PRO A 733 23.50 5.24 -1.19
C PRO A 733 24.14 3.87 -1.40
N GLU A 734 24.44 3.13 -0.33
CA GLU A 734 24.97 1.78 -0.46
C GLU A 734 23.99 0.81 -1.11
N LEU A 735 22.71 0.86 -0.74
CA LEU A 735 21.69 0.02 -1.35
C LEU A 735 21.58 0.33 -2.86
N ILE A 736 21.63 1.61 -3.22
CA ILE A 736 21.60 2.07 -4.62
C ILE A 736 22.79 1.48 -5.40
N ARG A 737 24.01 1.57 -4.85
CA ARG A 737 25.21 1.01 -5.50
C ARG A 737 25.08 -0.50 -5.71
N MET A 738 24.61 -1.24 -4.71
CA MET A 738 24.47 -2.70 -4.78
C MET A 738 23.42 -3.13 -5.81
N LEU A 739 22.32 -2.39 -5.94
CA LEU A 739 21.30 -2.64 -6.96
C LEU A 739 21.81 -2.38 -8.38
N ILE A 740 22.49 -1.25 -8.60
CA ILE A 740 23.09 -0.92 -9.89
C ILE A 740 24.13 -1.98 -10.28
N ALA A 741 24.98 -2.40 -9.35
CA ALA A 741 25.98 -3.44 -9.59
C ALA A 741 25.38 -4.82 -9.89
N SER A 742 24.14 -5.07 -9.47
CA SER A 742 23.43 -6.35 -9.65
C SER A 742 22.31 -6.28 -10.68
N LYS A 743 22.25 -5.22 -11.48
CA LYS A 743 21.19 -4.96 -12.47
C LYS A 743 20.81 -6.19 -13.29
N GLU A 744 21.80 -6.84 -13.92
CA GLU A 744 21.56 -7.99 -14.81
C GLU A 744 20.92 -9.19 -14.09
N LYS A 745 21.19 -9.38 -12.80
CA LYS A 745 20.65 -10.49 -12.01
C LYS A 745 19.17 -10.31 -11.67
N ILE A 746 18.70 -9.07 -11.59
CA ILE A 746 17.31 -8.73 -11.28
C ILE A 746 16.50 -8.58 -12.58
N GLU A 747 17.07 -7.89 -13.58
CA GLU A 747 16.36 -7.57 -14.82
C GLU A 747 16.25 -8.74 -15.78
N LEU A 748 17.17 -9.72 -15.72
CA LEU A 748 17.12 -10.95 -16.50
C LEU A 748 16.83 -10.71 -18.00
N ASN A 749 17.60 -9.79 -18.62
CA ASN A 749 17.42 -9.33 -20.01
C ASN A 749 16.07 -8.65 -20.29
N GLY A 750 15.47 -7.99 -19.30
CA GLY A 750 14.20 -7.28 -19.40
C GLY A 750 12.96 -8.16 -19.17
N ASN A 751 13.16 -9.41 -18.73
CA ASN A 751 12.09 -10.35 -18.38
C ASN A 751 11.85 -10.45 -16.86
N GLY A 752 12.75 -9.90 -16.04
CA GLY A 752 12.59 -9.74 -14.60
C GLY A 752 12.09 -8.34 -14.23
N MET A 753 12.48 -7.86 -13.04
CA MET A 753 12.08 -6.53 -12.53
C MET A 753 13.15 -5.49 -12.86
N LEU A 754 12.73 -4.32 -13.33
CA LEU A 754 13.62 -3.21 -13.66
C LEU A 754 14.06 -2.49 -12.39
N ILE A 755 15.36 -2.31 -12.18
CA ILE A 755 15.84 -1.74 -10.90
C ILE A 755 15.40 -0.27 -10.71
N GLU A 756 15.18 0.44 -11.81
CA GLU A 756 14.69 1.83 -11.86
C GLU A 756 13.20 1.99 -11.56
N ASN A 757 12.50 0.86 -11.47
CA ASN A 757 11.08 0.72 -11.18
C ASN A 757 10.83 0.14 -9.78
N ILE A 758 11.88 -0.29 -9.07
CA ILE A 758 11.72 -0.74 -7.69
C ILE A 758 11.46 0.49 -6.83
N GLU A 759 10.21 0.61 -6.40
CA GLU A 759 9.78 1.63 -5.46
C GLU A 759 10.53 1.47 -4.15
N SER A 760 10.75 2.60 -3.49
CA SER A 760 11.39 2.63 -2.20
C SER A 760 10.41 2.43 -1.06
N ARG A 761 9.09 2.50 -1.30
CA ARG A 761 8.02 2.46 -0.29
C ARG A 761 6.67 2.23 -0.98
N THR A 762 5.72 1.68 -0.24
CA THR A 762 4.32 1.58 -0.66
C THR A 762 3.63 2.94 -0.54
N ASN A 763 3.54 3.71 -1.63
CA ASN A 763 2.84 5.01 -1.63
C ASN A 763 2.03 5.28 -2.90
N ILE A 764 2.26 4.51 -3.96
CA ILE A 764 1.30 3.95 -4.92
C ILE A 764 2.03 3.16 -5.99
#